data_AF-A0A7W3UMK6-F1
#
_entry.id   AF-A0A7W3UMK6-F1
#
_cell.length_a   1.000
_cell.length_b   1.000
_cell.length_c   1.000
_cell.angle_alpha   90.00
_cell.angle_beta   90.00
_cell.angle_gamma   90.00
#
_symmetry.space_group_name_H-M   'P 1'
#
loop_
_entity.id
_entity.type
_entity.pdbx_description
1 polymer ?
#
loop_
_entity_poly.entity_id
_entity_poly.type
_entity_poly.pdbx_seq_one_letter_code
_entity_poly.pdbx_strand_id
1 'polypeptide(L)'
;MVSKNNRKLIAEKNRKNEKQRFALRKLNVGVASVLLGITFSVYGGGQIVAHADTGNSVDHADTTNTDDQQLLADQKEVTLTTKAGDQTSANQTATDEKANQKTEEGQNSATNDNTNEKQNNTAVNNDGSAKQQTSSNQVSEKSVTASGDKGSVALASTDQDTDKQAANASDNGGAAQIATDADSTTNDQKDRDKTADTQNSEKKTNTITLGKGSMITNGELLKTSLVQDAHTATVTTAAEFKKAISDKNINTINVAADITVPSGSISARDLTIQSDPNSNKKYTLDFQDNYYNMSSNNTVTYSNLNIFSRSYWGLICNVQNTIFKDIYFKGSQLVYTNKASTITFEGTNTAQTVNSYVGLDGKEVYTDQANSKTNNKQQIIEFRNVAGKVVFASGTNTTLRTVSGNPIQIDGKGSSVVVEDNANVTLNPHTGNRVEGFNSSTQTIARGLYVNKNSSVSIGKNAILTINTEKTGSDKYVSGGLYLGDGSTITNNGSLIINNNGDPTASNEKRVGPIYLDGAATITNNGTLQVNATNLDTYSGGLINAGTGTVDLAAHSNFSISGDGSGDITAINLSGGKFTSDQPGEFNIDLSKNTGSNKALIQNGTINFTRVKTKLADGQESAPIKSIKVTFKNGVPTVDSIVGPNETGVNNVVSTLTNPDVYKSTAYFTASGEDVNINSVKLENGTNDNKQIAGNVTSESGNGDIYVNVTIKNGDGSTVTLPTTASVDQYTVNSDGNNTTKLNYTTKTDENGNFTVPLVDANGNKITLTKGATITVNATKNYVDATPDTITYSPADKTKLEEALNEASTVENSDAYKNADSDLQKAYTDAIKAGQDVDKNDLATEEQVSTALTNITNARNALNGMANPTDNKLNTTTDSTTGTKTTTLTGKAEAGSTVTAKKSDGTVIGTAQAGDDGTYSIVIPQKDINGTNIKVSAAKDGKKSSDTSVETSVDKTALTNDVNGQSATHNDPSYINGSEEAKKAYDKAVSDG
;
A
#
# COMPACT_ATOMS: atom_id res chain seq x y z
N MET A 1 -17.22 -7.93 -48.70
CA MET A 1 -17.49 -7.58 -47.28
C MET A 1 -16.14 -7.40 -46.58
N VAL A 2 -16.00 -6.43 -45.67
CA VAL A 2 -14.82 -6.29 -44.78
C VAL A 2 -15.31 -5.85 -43.41
N SER A 3 -14.82 -6.46 -42.33
CA SER A 3 -15.35 -6.23 -40.97
C SER A 3 -15.02 -4.84 -40.42
N LYS A 4 -15.90 -4.32 -39.55
CA LYS A 4 -15.75 -3.01 -38.88
C LYS A 4 -14.51 -2.94 -37.96
N ASN A 5 -13.99 -4.09 -37.52
CA ASN A 5 -12.94 -4.18 -36.49
C ASN A 5 -11.61 -3.50 -36.87
N ASN A 6 -11.25 -3.46 -38.16
CA ASN A 6 -9.95 -2.91 -38.59
C ASN A 6 -9.79 -1.39 -38.34
N ARG A 7 -10.88 -0.62 -38.14
CA ARG A 7 -10.77 0.80 -37.80
C ARG A 7 -10.37 1.04 -36.33
N LYS A 8 -10.71 0.13 -35.41
CA LYS A 8 -10.30 0.25 -33.99
C LYS A 8 -8.79 0.00 -33.83
N LEU A 9 -8.28 -1.05 -34.48
CA LEU A 9 -6.87 -1.43 -34.44
C LEU A 9 -5.93 -0.34 -34.99
N ILE A 10 -6.34 0.41 -36.02
CA ILE A 10 -5.56 1.53 -36.56
C ILE A 10 -5.52 2.71 -35.58
N ALA A 11 -6.65 3.03 -34.92
CA ALA A 11 -6.69 4.07 -33.89
C ALA A 11 -5.87 3.70 -32.64
N GLU A 12 -5.88 2.43 -32.24
CA GLU A 12 -5.09 1.91 -31.11
C GLU A 12 -3.58 1.85 -31.45
N LYS A 13 -3.21 1.47 -32.68
CA LYS A 13 -1.81 1.46 -33.13
C LYS A 13 -1.20 2.86 -33.23
N ASN A 14 -1.98 3.86 -33.65
CA ASN A 14 -1.51 5.26 -33.67
C ASN A 14 -1.41 5.84 -32.24
N ARG A 15 -2.31 5.47 -31.32
CA ARG A 15 -2.26 5.89 -29.91
C ARG A 15 -1.00 5.47 -29.15
N LYS A 16 -0.31 4.40 -29.56
CA LYS A 16 0.84 3.85 -28.81
C LYS A 16 2.17 4.62 -28.96
N ASN A 17 2.25 5.63 -29.84
CA ASN A 17 3.51 6.33 -30.16
C ASN A 17 3.51 7.85 -29.89
N GLU A 18 2.40 8.47 -29.50
CA GLU A 18 2.32 9.92 -29.28
C GLU A 18 2.67 10.31 -27.83
N LYS A 19 3.85 10.92 -27.63
CA LYS A 19 4.33 11.35 -26.31
C LYS A 19 3.49 12.50 -25.75
N GLN A 20 3.10 12.41 -24.48
CA GLN A 20 2.56 13.54 -23.72
C GLN A 20 3.55 14.72 -23.77
N ARG A 21 3.03 15.94 -24.04
CA ARG A 21 3.82 17.17 -24.12
C ARG A 21 3.46 18.11 -22.98
N PHE A 22 4.32 18.14 -21.96
CA PHE A 22 4.25 19.11 -20.88
C PHE A 22 4.83 20.46 -21.31
N ALA A 23 4.21 21.56 -20.88
CA ALA A 23 4.70 22.92 -21.12
C ALA A 23 4.70 23.72 -19.82
N LEU A 24 5.89 23.97 -19.26
CA LEU A 24 6.07 24.82 -18.07
C LEU A 24 6.28 26.27 -18.51
N ARG A 25 5.31 27.15 -18.20
CA ARG A 25 5.52 28.61 -18.31
C ARG A 25 6.17 29.13 -17.02
N LYS A 26 7.49 29.33 -17.07
CA LYS A 26 8.20 30.17 -16.10
C LYS A 26 8.18 31.63 -16.55
N LEU A 27 8.07 32.55 -15.61
CA LEU A 27 8.21 34.00 -15.83
C LEU A 27 9.23 34.52 -14.83
N ASN A 28 10.40 34.94 -15.32
CA ASN A 28 11.53 35.30 -14.48
C ASN A 28 11.43 36.77 -14.05
N VAL A 29 11.32 37.02 -12.74
CA VAL A 29 11.33 38.38 -12.17
C VAL A 29 12.32 38.43 -10.99
N GLY A 30 13.60 38.65 -11.32
CA GLY A 30 14.68 38.65 -10.33
C GLY A 30 14.96 37.27 -9.74
N VAL A 31 15.36 37.23 -8.47
CA VAL A 31 15.88 36.04 -7.77
C VAL A 31 14.81 35.06 -7.25
N ALA A 32 13.53 35.30 -7.55
CA ALA A 32 12.41 34.43 -7.16
C ALA A 32 11.74 33.81 -8.39
N SER A 33 11.64 32.48 -8.41
CA SER A 33 10.83 31.75 -9.40
C SER A 33 9.48 31.35 -8.78
N VAL A 34 8.39 31.89 -9.32
CA VAL A 34 7.02 31.44 -8.99
C VAL A 34 6.51 30.54 -10.12
N LEU A 35 5.90 29.40 -9.76
CA LEU A 35 5.24 28.50 -10.70
C LEU A 35 3.75 28.84 -10.75
N LEU A 36 3.29 29.46 -11.85
CA LEU A 36 1.89 29.92 -11.97
C LEU A 36 0.90 28.84 -12.46
N GLY A 37 1.32 27.58 -12.55
CA GLY A 37 0.43 26.44 -12.84
C GLY A 37 0.97 25.44 -13.87
N ILE A 38 0.17 24.40 -14.09
CA ILE A 38 0.39 23.32 -15.05
C ILE A 38 -0.85 23.17 -15.93
N THR A 39 -0.67 23.11 -17.25
CA THR A 39 -1.78 23.02 -18.22
C THR A 39 -1.87 21.61 -18.79
N PHE A 40 -3.05 20.99 -18.71
CA PHE A 40 -3.30 19.65 -19.25
C PHE A 40 -4.08 19.73 -20.56
N SER A 41 -3.41 19.37 -21.67
CA SER A 41 -4.05 19.22 -22.97
C SER A 41 -4.65 17.81 -23.10
N VAL A 42 -5.92 17.65 -22.71
CA VAL A 42 -6.66 16.39 -22.88
C VAL A 42 -7.16 16.28 -24.33
N TYR A 43 -6.97 15.11 -24.97
CA TYR A 43 -7.44 14.88 -26.34
C TYR A 43 -8.98 14.83 -26.38
N GLY A 44 -9.58 15.90 -26.90
CA GLY A 44 -11.04 16.09 -26.95
C GLY A 44 -11.48 17.52 -27.31
N GLY A 45 -10.57 18.50 -27.26
CA GLY A 45 -10.84 19.89 -27.69
C GLY A 45 -11.11 20.88 -26.57
N GLY A 46 -11.28 20.42 -25.32
CA GLY A 46 -11.33 21.26 -24.14
C GLY A 46 -9.94 21.50 -23.51
N GLN A 47 -9.64 22.75 -23.14
CA GLN A 47 -8.55 23.04 -22.20
C GLN A 47 -9.06 22.92 -20.77
N ILE A 48 -8.30 22.25 -19.90
CA ILE A 48 -8.54 22.27 -18.45
C ILE A 48 -7.42 23.08 -17.80
N VAL A 49 -7.82 24.16 -17.10
CA VAL A 49 -6.93 25.00 -16.29
C VAL A 49 -7.31 24.79 -14.83
N ALA A 50 -6.42 24.17 -14.06
CA ALA A 50 -6.56 24.09 -12.63
C ALA A 50 -5.99 25.37 -11.99
N HIS A 51 -6.87 26.18 -11.40
CA HIS A 51 -6.46 27.24 -10.47
C HIS A 51 -6.38 26.67 -9.05
N ALA A 52 -5.49 27.23 -8.22
CA ALA A 52 -5.50 26.95 -6.78
C ALA A 52 -6.67 27.71 -6.15
N ASP A 53 -7.65 26.98 -5.61
CA ASP A 53 -8.89 27.54 -5.09
C ASP A 53 -8.84 27.77 -3.56
N THR A 54 -9.63 28.71 -3.06
CA THR A 54 -9.66 29.16 -1.67
C THR A 54 -11.08 29.40 -1.12
N GLY A 55 -11.97 28.43 -1.32
CA GLY A 55 -12.96 28.06 -0.31
C GLY A 55 -14.34 28.75 -0.27
N ASN A 56 -15.36 27.89 -0.26
CA ASN A 56 -16.54 27.95 0.61
C ASN A 56 -17.71 28.91 0.26
N SER A 57 -18.76 28.36 -0.37
CA SER A 57 -20.16 28.56 0.07
C SER A 57 -21.08 27.42 -0.45
N VAL A 58 -22.30 27.36 0.09
CA VAL A 58 -23.34 26.34 -0.11
C VAL A 58 -24.54 26.95 -0.85
N ASP A 59 -25.18 26.24 -1.80
CA ASP A 59 -26.65 25.97 -1.79
C ASP A 59 -27.17 24.97 -2.86
N HIS A 60 -28.45 24.61 -2.72
CA HIS A 60 -29.35 23.74 -3.51
C HIS A 60 -29.91 24.37 -4.82
N ALA A 61 -30.58 23.69 -5.77
CA ALA A 61 -30.77 22.26 -6.11
C ALA A 61 -31.51 22.08 -7.48
N ASP A 62 -31.78 20.81 -7.84
CA ASP A 62 -32.86 20.30 -8.71
C ASP A 62 -32.70 20.33 -10.26
N THR A 63 -33.70 19.78 -10.97
CA THR A 63 -33.61 18.97 -12.20
C THR A 63 -34.31 19.57 -13.43
N THR A 64 -34.00 19.08 -14.65
CA THR A 64 -34.95 18.41 -15.59
C THR A 64 -34.36 18.11 -17.00
N ASN A 65 -35.14 17.38 -17.81
CA ASN A 65 -34.94 16.93 -19.21
C ASN A 65 -34.69 18.10 -20.22
N THR A 66 -34.40 17.91 -21.53
CA THR A 66 -34.82 16.86 -22.49
C THR A 66 -33.89 16.80 -23.72
N ASP A 67 -34.19 15.90 -24.67
CA ASP A 67 -33.55 15.72 -25.98
C ASP A 67 -33.47 17.01 -26.84
N ASP A 68 -32.52 17.06 -27.80
CA ASP A 68 -32.87 16.81 -29.22
C ASP A 68 -31.65 16.50 -30.13
N GLN A 69 -31.90 16.07 -31.36
CA GLN A 69 -30.92 15.66 -32.39
C GLN A 69 -30.89 16.61 -33.59
N GLN A 70 -29.74 16.60 -34.31
CA GLN A 70 -29.59 17.11 -35.69
C GLN A 70 -29.79 18.63 -35.91
N LEU A 71 -29.10 19.32 -36.83
CA LEU A 71 -28.58 18.91 -38.15
C LEU A 71 -27.33 19.74 -38.54
N LEU A 72 -26.68 19.42 -39.66
CA LEU A 72 -25.57 20.19 -40.24
C LEU A 72 -26.05 21.05 -41.41
N ALA A 73 -25.55 22.30 -41.52
CA ALA A 73 -24.86 22.82 -42.71
C ALA A 73 -24.54 24.32 -42.56
N ASP A 74 -23.31 24.73 -42.88
CA ASP A 74 -23.09 25.62 -44.05
C ASP A 74 -21.62 25.57 -44.52
N GLN A 75 -21.29 26.13 -45.69
CA GLN A 75 -20.05 25.79 -46.43
C GLN A 75 -19.47 26.92 -47.31
N LYS A 76 -18.13 26.92 -47.49
CA LYS A 76 -17.29 27.76 -48.40
C LYS A 76 -17.00 29.18 -47.86
N GLU A 77 -15.96 29.91 -48.28
CA GLU A 77 -14.92 29.77 -49.34
C GLU A 77 -13.50 29.56 -48.74
N VAL A 78 -12.47 28.95 -49.36
CA VAL A 78 -11.73 29.18 -50.64
C VAL A 78 -10.97 30.52 -50.65
N THR A 79 -9.62 30.56 -50.64
CA THR A 79 -8.74 30.62 -51.84
C THR A 79 -7.24 30.35 -51.51
N LEU A 80 -6.41 30.03 -52.52
CA LEU A 80 -4.98 29.64 -52.47
C LEU A 80 -3.97 30.76 -52.86
N THR A 81 -2.67 30.39 -53.00
CA THR A 81 -1.49 31.04 -53.68
C THR A 81 -0.50 31.79 -52.76
N THR A 82 0.82 31.95 -53.00
CA THR A 82 1.93 31.36 -53.85
C THR A 82 3.29 31.87 -53.27
N LYS A 83 4.55 31.48 -53.58
CA LYS A 83 5.35 30.51 -54.42
C LYS A 83 6.65 30.23 -53.58
N ALA A 84 7.55 29.24 -53.73
CA ALA A 84 8.13 28.40 -54.81
C ALA A 84 9.46 28.90 -55.45
N GLY A 85 10.50 28.04 -55.41
CA GLY A 85 11.74 28.08 -56.24
C GLY A 85 13.06 27.83 -55.46
N ASP A 86 14.15 27.28 -56.02
CA ASP A 86 14.34 26.37 -57.18
C ASP A 86 15.79 25.77 -57.16
N GLN A 87 16.16 24.91 -58.14
CA GLN A 87 17.51 24.36 -58.47
C GLN A 87 17.99 23.18 -57.55
N THR A 88 18.00 21.90 -57.96
CA THR A 88 18.92 21.15 -58.89
C THR A 88 20.34 20.92 -58.34
N SER A 89 20.97 19.74 -58.44
CA SER A 89 21.03 18.81 -59.58
C SER A 89 21.16 17.29 -59.27
N ALA A 90 21.09 16.50 -60.36
CA ALA A 90 21.22 15.04 -60.58
C ALA A 90 22.33 14.27 -59.80
N ASN A 91 22.36 12.91 -59.76
CA ASN A 91 21.95 11.96 -60.81
C ASN A 91 21.49 10.54 -60.36
N GLN A 92 20.93 9.80 -61.32
CA GLN A 92 20.44 8.40 -61.29
C GLN A 92 21.61 7.38 -61.49
N THR A 93 21.48 6.05 -61.54
CA THR A 93 20.44 5.15 -62.13
C THR A 93 20.46 3.73 -61.51
N ALA A 94 19.48 2.88 -61.87
CA ALA A 94 19.27 1.51 -61.37
C ALA A 94 19.54 0.39 -62.43
N THR A 95 18.87 -0.77 -62.27
CA THR A 95 18.67 -1.93 -63.19
C THR A 95 19.73 -3.05 -63.31
N ASP A 96 19.42 -4.18 -62.64
CA ASP A 96 19.04 -5.51 -63.20
C ASP A 96 20.02 -6.61 -63.72
N GLU A 97 19.69 -7.83 -63.26
CA GLU A 97 19.75 -9.21 -63.83
C GLU A 97 21.06 -9.89 -64.35
N LYS A 98 21.38 -11.03 -63.68
CA LYS A 98 21.73 -12.38 -64.21
C LYS A 98 22.59 -12.56 -65.49
N ALA A 99 23.71 -13.31 -65.41
CA ALA A 99 23.75 -14.75 -65.78
C ALA A 99 25.16 -15.43 -65.84
N ASN A 100 25.37 -16.42 -64.97
CA ASN A 100 26.04 -17.73 -65.15
C ASN A 100 26.97 -18.04 -66.38
N GLN A 101 28.25 -18.36 -66.13
CA GLN A 101 29.08 -19.46 -66.72
C GLN A 101 30.57 -19.35 -66.25
N LYS A 102 31.49 -20.34 -66.39
CA LYS A 102 31.51 -21.78 -65.99
C LYS A 102 32.96 -22.35 -66.09
N THR A 103 33.35 -23.27 -65.20
CA THR A 103 34.43 -24.31 -65.34
C THR A 103 35.91 -23.93 -65.63
N GLU A 104 36.76 -24.19 -64.62
CA GLU A 104 37.89 -25.16 -64.59
C GLU A 104 39.23 -25.00 -65.41
N GLU A 105 40.31 -25.00 -64.61
CA GLU A 105 41.56 -25.80 -64.70
C GLU A 105 42.73 -25.54 -65.69
N GLY A 106 43.94 -25.79 -65.15
CA GLY A 106 45.24 -25.91 -65.84
C GLY A 106 46.36 -25.05 -65.22
N GLN A 107 47.56 -25.54 -64.88
CA GLN A 107 48.12 -26.91 -64.98
C GLN A 107 49.40 -27.06 -64.10
N ASN A 108 49.64 -28.27 -63.57
CA ASN A 108 50.96 -28.90 -63.30
C ASN A 108 51.93 -28.25 -62.27
N SER A 109 52.78 -28.99 -61.52
CA SER A 109 53.18 -30.42 -61.47
C SER A 109 53.89 -30.71 -60.11
N ALA A 110 54.20 -31.93 -59.62
CA ALA A 110 53.89 -33.33 -59.97
C ALA A 110 54.42 -34.28 -58.86
N THR A 111 54.13 -35.60 -58.95
CA THR A 111 54.87 -36.77 -58.37
C THR A 111 54.98 -36.92 -56.83
N ASN A 112 54.83 -38.11 -56.21
CA ASN A 112 54.46 -39.44 -56.73
C ASN A 112 53.96 -40.41 -55.59
N ASP A 113 53.22 -41.47 -55.96
CA ASP A 113 53.14 -42.86 -55.41
C ASP A 113 53.26 -43.19 -53.87
N ASN A 114 52.58 -44.18 -53.27
CA ASN A 114 51.37 -44.98 -53.60
C ASN A 114 50.91 -45.88 -52.39
N THR A 115 49.78 -46.59 -52.55
CA THR A 115 49.34 -47.86 -51.90
C THR A 115 48.71 -47.90 -50.48
N ASN A 116 47.38 -48.00 -50.51
CA ASN A 116 46.50 -49.02 -49.89
C ASN A 116 46.10 -49.05 -48.39
N GLU A 117 44.83 -49.40 -48.23
CA GLU A 117 44.07 -49.68 -47.01
C GLU A 117 44.35 -51.10 -46.43
N LYS A 118 43.87 -51.35 -45.20
CA LYS A 118 43.32 -52.68 -44.85
C LYS A 118 42.22 -52.62 -43.77
N GLN A 119 41.43 -53.68 -43.72
CA GLN A 119 40.10 -53.73 -43.10
C GLN A 119 40.05 -54.34 -41.68
N ASN A 120 38.96 -54.02 -40.97
CA ASN A 120 38.11 -54.91 -40.16
C ASN A 120 38.57 -55.57 -38.82
N ASN A 121 37.57 -55.58 -37.92
CA ASN A 121 37.11 -56.66 -37.02
C ASN A 121 37.70 -56.91 -35.60
N THR A 122 36.89 -56.53 -34.61
CA THR A 122 36.14 -57.42 -33.68
C THR A 122 36.87 -58.40 -32.73
N ALA A 123 36.76 -58.07 -31.43
CA ALA A 123 36.46 -58.93 -30.26
C ALA A 123 37.46 -59.96 -29.65
N VAL A 124 37.77 -59.70 -28.36
CA VAL A 124 37.62 -60.58 -27.18
C VAL A 124 38.33 -61.96 -27.15
N ASN A 125 39.33 -62.10 -26.27
CA ASN A 125 39.27 -63.03 -25.10
C ASN A 125 40.43 -62.89 -24.08
N ASN A 126 40.25 -63.56 -22.92
CA ASN A 126 41.13 -63.63 -21.73
C ASN A 126 42.57 -64.10 -22.03
N ASP A 127 43.60 -63.77 -21.23
CA ASP A 127 43.90 -64.30 -19.87
C ASP A 127 45.10 -63.52 -19.24
N GLY A 128 45.44 -63.76 -17.95
CA GLY A 128 46.67 -63.25 -17.33
C GLY A 128 46.65 -63.12 -15.80
N SER A 129 46.86 -64.22 -15.06
CA SER A 129 46.86 -64.23 -13.59
C SER A 129 48.25 -64.41 -12.93
N ALA A 130 48.39 -63.81 -11.74
CA ALA A 130 49.23 -64.23 -10.59
C ALA A 130 50.68 -63.71 -10.36
N LYS A 131 50.82 -62.93 -9.27
CA LYS A 131 51.74 -63.09 -8.11
C LYS A 131 53.27 -63.26 -8.28
N GLN A 132 54.03 -62.33 -7.69
CA GLN A 132 54.92 -62.52 -6.50
C GLN A 132 55.32 -61.12 -5.93
N GLN A 133 55.27 -60.82 -4.61
CA GLN A 133 56.17 -61.18 -3.49
C GLN A 133 57.49 -60.36 -3.52
N THR A 134 58.04 -59.72 -2.47
CA THR A 134 58.12 -59.92 -0.98
C THR A 134 57.95 -58.58 -0.21
N SER A 135 57.97 -58.38 1.13
CA SER A 135 58.41 -59.15 2.33
C SER A 135 57.53 -58.87 3.58
N SER A 136 57.57 -59.80 4.56
CA SER A 136 56.94 -59.78 5.91
C SER A 136 57.63 -58.82 6.91
N ASN A 137 57.26 -58.60 8.19
CA ASN A 137 56.49 -59.35 9.24
C ASN A 137 56.00 -58.32 10.32
N GLN A 138 55.21 -58.53 11.39
CA GLN A 138 54.61 -59.67 12.14
C GLN A 138 53.05 -59.57 12.15
N VAL A 139 52.13 -60.15 12.97
CA VAL A 139 52.01 -60.69 14.37
C VAL A 139 52.22 -59.63 15.50
N SER A 140 51.55 -59.57 16.66
CA SER A 140 50.54 -60.38 17.43
C SER A 140 49.74 -59.43 18.38
N GLU A 141 48.67 -59.73 19.14
CA GLU A 141 47.69 -60.84 19.32
C GLU A 141 46.44 -60.34 20.15
N LYS A 142 45.34 -61.13 20.24
CA LYS A 142 44.23 -61.18 21.26
C LYS A 142 43.49 -59.90 21.79
N SER A 143 42.20 -59.91 22.19
CA SER A 143 41.11 -60.93 22.19
C SER A 143 39.68 -60.33 22.42
N VAL A 144 38.62 -61.16 22.25
CA VAL A 144 37.19 -61.13 22.70
C VAL A 144 36.79 -60.22 23.89
N THR A 145 35.54 -59.73 24.13
CA THR A 145 34.10 -60.13 23.91
C THR A 145 33.21 -58.86 23.78
N ALA A 146 31.98 -58.73 23.21
CA ALA A 146 30.72 -59.51 23.04
C ALA A 146 29.55 -59.09 23.99
N SER A 147 28.29 -59.13 23.49
CA SER A 147 26.99 -58.70 24.12
C SER A 147 26.73 -57.17 24.18
N GLY A 148 25.50 -56.62 24.04
CA GLY A 148 24.14 -57.13 23.70
C GLY A 148 23.20 -55.93 23.42
N ASP A 149 22.33 -55.91 22.40
CA ASP A 149 20.97 -56.50 22.28
C ASP A 149 19.81 -55.56 22.70
N LYS A 150 18.99 -55.14 21.70
CA LYS A 150 17.71 -54.35 21.74
C LYS A 150 17.74 -52.94 22.40
N GLY A 151 16.86 -52.00 22.03
CA GLY A 151 15.88 -51.96 20.93
C GLY A 151 14.58 -51.21 21.30
N SER A 152 13.90 -50.58 20.32
CA SER A 152 12.60 -49.87 20.42
C SER A 152 12.62 -48.58 21.27
N VAL A 153 11.64 -47.65 21.24
CA VAL A 153 10.63 -47.21 20.23
C VAL A 153 10.24 -45.77 20.61
N ALA A 154 9.61 -45.00 19.72
CA ALA A 154 9.13 -43.64 20.00
C ALA A 154 8.00 -43.57 21.04
N LEU A 155 7.87 -42.44 21.74
CA LEU A 155 6.58 -41.82 22.11
C LEU A 155 6.78 -40.37 22.58
N ALA A 156 5.69 -39.61 22.70
CA ALA A 156 5.70 -38.18 23.03
C ALA A 156 4.80 -37.85 24.24
N SER A 157 5.20 -36.84 25.00
CA SER A 157 4.42 -36.15 26.05
C SER A 157 5.11 -34.80 26.34
N THR A 158 4.51 -33.67 25.98
CA THR A 158 3.58 -32.85 26.80
C THR A 158 4.19 -32.26 28.08
N ASP A 159 4.56 -30.97 27.96
CA ASP A 159 4.00 -29.86 28.75
C ASP A 159 4.17 -29.80 30.29
N GLN A 160 4.77 -28.71 30.77
CA GLN A 160 4.28 -27.79 31.83
C GLN A 160 5.37 -26.80 32.31
N ASP A 161 4.95 -25.67 32.89
CA ASP A 161 5.79 -24.55 33.36
C ASP A 161 6.71 -24.88 34.57
N THR A 162 7.79 -24.10 34.74
CA THR A 162 7.94 -23.18 35.90
C THR A 162 9.22 -22.31 35.87
N ASP A 163 9.12 -21.14 36.52
CA ASP A 163 10.20 -20.17 36.76
C ASP A 163 11.46 -20.74 37.46
N LYS A 164 12.65 -20.18 37.11
CA LYS A 164 13.37 -19.28 38.04
C LYS A 164 14.57 -18.53 37.47
N GLN A 165 14.72 -17.30 37.94
CA GLN A 165 15.92 -16.47 37.85
C GLN A 165 16.99 -16.88 38.88
N ALA A 166 18.28 -16.76 38.54
CA ALA A 166 19.40 -16.36 39.42
C ALA A 166 20.74 -16.40 38.64
N ALA A 167 21.82 -15.68 38.98
CA ALA A 167 22.00 -14.39 39.69
C ALA A 167 23.50 -13.97 39.60
N ASN A 168 23.80 -12.72 39.99
CA ASN A 168 25.09 -12.04 40.27
C ASN A 168 25.37 -10.85 39.32
N ALA A 169 25.24 -9.59 39.75
CA ALA A 169 26.09 -8.81 40.70
C ALA A 169 27.32 -8.19 40.00
N SER A 170 27.74 -6.94 40.24
CA SER A 170 27.56 -6.00 41.38
C SER A 170 27.07 -4.61 40.91
N ASP A 171 26.17 -3.90 41.60
CA ASP A 171 26.32 -3.13 42.87
C ASP A 171 26.80 -1.67 42.59
N ASN A 172 26.35 -0.58 43.26
CA ASN A 172 25.53 -0.42 44.48
C ASN A 172 24.47 0.72 44.32
N GLY A 173 23.58 0.89 45.31
CA GLY A 173 22.45 1.84 45.34
C GLY A 173 22.82 3.33 45.43
N GLY A 174 21.90 4.27 45.67
CA GLY A 174 20.50 4.23 46.13
C GLY A 174 20.17 5.57 46.83
N ALA A 175 18.94 5.95 47.18
CA ALA A 175 17.62 5.34 46.99
C ALA A 175 16.52 6.42 47.17
N ALA A 176 15.28 6.11 46.74
CA ALA A 176 13.98 6.40 47.40
C ALA A 176 13.56 7.84 47.84
N GLN A 177 12.27 8.24 47.84
CA GLN A 177 11.03 7.66 47.28
C GLN A 177 9.88 8.72 47.21
N ILE A 178 9.01 8.57 46.19
CA ILE A 178 7.52 8.65 46.18
C ILE A 178 6.77 9.52 47.22
N ALA A 179 5.95 10.47 46.74
CA ALA A 179 4.54 10.79 47.10
C ALA A 179 4.13 12.09 46.32
N THR A 180 3.18 12.16 45.39
CA THR A 180 1.71 11.90 45.35
C THR A 180 0.81 13.03 45.91
N ASP A 181 -0.22 13.33 45.12
CA ASP A 181 -1.54 13.94 45.44
C ASP A 181 -1.79 15.46 45.55
N ALA A 182 -2.70 15.90 44.66
CA ALA A 182 -3.92 16.69 44.88
C ALA A 182 -3.90 18.13 45.46
N ASP A 183 -4.14 19.09 44.55
CA ASP A 183 -5.23 20.09 44.58
C ASP A 183 -5.79 20.62 45.92
N SER A 184 -5.66 21.94 46.15
CA SER A 184 -6.80 22.79 46.55
C SER A 184 -6.52 24.29 46.41
N THR A 185 -7.60 25.07 46.26
CA THR A 185 -7.64 26.54 46.16
C THR A 185 -7.54 27.22 47.56
N THR A 186 -7.48 28.54 47.78
CA THR A 186 -8.02 29.73 47.06
C THR A 186 -7.30 31.06 47.43
N ASN A 187 -7.53 32.11 46.62
CA ASN A 187 -7.52 33.56 46.91
C ASN A 187 -6.20 34.35 47.16
N ASP A 188 -5.90 35.24 46.20
CA ASP A 188 -5.68 36.71 46.29
C ASP A 188 -4.72 37.34 47.35
N GLN A 189 -3.94 38.39 47.04
CA GLN A 189 -4.11 39.41 45.98
C GLN A 189 -2.77 40.09 45.57
N LYS A 190 -2.65 40.50 44.29
CA LYS A 190 -1.53 41.28 43.67
C LYS A 190 -0.19 40.51 43.54
N ASP A 191 0.69 40.79 42.58
CA ASP A 191 0.77 41.92 41.63
C ASP A 191 1.32 41.48 40.25
N ARG A 192 0.89 42.16 39.17
CA ARG A 192 1.42 42.17 37.79
C ARG A 192 2.00 40.88 37.18
N ASP A 193 1.19 40.26 36.32
CA ASP A 193 1.56 39.16 35.41
C ASP A 193 2.70 39.52 34.42
N LYS A 194 3.61 38.54 34.23
CA LYS A 194 4.58 38.42 33.13
C LYS A 194 4.92 36.94 32.91
N THR A 195 3.90 36.13 32.62
CA THR A 195 4.07 34.78 32.09
C THR A 195 4.75 34.78 30.72
N ALA A 196 5.39 33.65 30.37
CA ALA A 196 6.11 33.46 29.11
C ALA A 196 5.25 32.73 28.07
N ASP A 197 5.51 32.96 26.79
CA ASP A 197 4.99 32.14 25.69
C ASP A 197 6.15 31.55 24.85
N THR A 198 5.91 30.40 24.24
CA THR A 198 6.91 29.54 23.59
C THR A 198 6.66 29.48 22.09
N GLN A 199 7.13 30.50 21.35
CA GLN A 199 6.89 30.62 19.91
C GLN A 199 8.18 30.58 19.08
N ASN A 200 8.33 29.47 18.36
CA ASN A 200 8.49 29.40 16.91
C ASN A 200 9.12 30.64 16.23
N SER A 201 10.36 30.53 15.75
CA SER A 201 11.10 31.62 15.09
C SER A 201 10.69 31.82 13.62
N GLU A 202 9.51 32.36 13.38
CA GLU A 202 9.06 32.70 12.03
C GLU A 202 9.84 33.88 11.40
N LYS A 203 9.80 33.88 10.06
CA LYS A 203 10.68 34.61 9.15
C LYS A 203 10.26 36.07 9.00
N LYS A 204 10.76 36.97 9.87
CA LYS A 204 10.50 38.42 9.79
C LYS A 204 10.85 39.01 8.41
N THR A 205 9.82 39.39 7.66
CA THR A 205 9.92 40.23 6.47
C THR A 205 10.02 41.71 6.87
N ASN A 206 11.11 42.37 6.46
CA ASN A 206 11.25 43.82 6.64
C ASN A 206 10.47 44.57 5.55
N THR A 207 9.24 44.99 5.87
CA THR A 207 8.45 45.90 5.03
C THR A 207 8.91 47.34 5.23
N ILE A 208 9.52 47.96 4.21
CA ILE A 208 9.86 49.39 4.22
C ILE A 208 8.68 50.21 3.71
N THR A 209 8.03 50.96 4.60
CA THR A 209 6.99 51.92 4.23
C THR A 209 7.61 53.23 3.75
N LEU A 210 7.52 53.53 2.45
CA LEU A 210 7.93 54.82 1.90
C LEU A 210 6.81 55.86 2.05
N GLY A 211 7.10 56.93 2.79
CA GLY A 211 6.24 58.11 2.86
C GLY A 211 6.18 58.88 1.53
N LYS A 212 5.06 59.56 1.26
CA LYS A 212 4.88 60.32 0.02
C LYS A 212 5.82 61.53 -0.03
N GLY A 213 6.59 61.66 -1.13
CA GLY A 213 7.09 62.95 -1.60
C GLY A 213 8.51 63.34 -1.21
N SER A 214 9.52 62.63 -1.73
CA SER A 214 10.82 63.24 -2.03
C SER A 214 11.50 62.48 -3.18
N MET A 215 12.04 63.20 -4.16
CA MET A 215 12.89 62.61 -5.20
C MET A 215 14.34 62.64 -4.73
N ILE A 216 14.89 61.48 -4.37
CA ILE A 216 16.33 61.29 -4.18
C ILE A 216 16.93 60.84 -5.52
N THR A 217 17.98 61.53 -5.97
CA THR A 217 18.65 61.23 -7.25
C THR A 217 19.59 60.02 -7.14
N ASN A 218 19.90 59.38 -8.27
CA ASN A 218 20.59 58.08 -8.38
C ASN A 218 22.07 58.03 -7.90
N GLY A 219 22.51 58.91 -6.99
CA GLY A 219 23.88 58.96 -6.49
C GLY A 219 24.16 58.13 -5.23
N GLU A 220 23.27 58.17 -4.23
CA GLU A 220 23.67 57.87 -2.83
C GLU A 220 23.14 56.55 -2.25
N LEU A 221 22.19 55.87 -2.92
CA LEU A 221 21.69 54.55 -2.48
C LEU A 221 22.72 53.41 -2.64
N LEU A 222 23.86 53.64 -3.29
CA LEU A 222 24.93 52.65 -3.51
C LEU A 222 25.85 52.41 -2.30
N LYS A 223 25.46 52.83 -1.08
CA LYS A 223 26.25 52.67 0.15
C LYS A 223 25.49 52.11 1.37
N THR A 224 24.33 51.48 1.18
CA THR A 224 23.73 50.64 2.24
C THR A 224 24.55 49.36 2.39
N SER A 225 25.48 49.38 3.35
CA SER A 225 26.36 48.28 3.77
C SER A 225 25.78 46.88 3.51
N LEU A 226 26.40 46.17 2.56
CA LEU A 226 26.37 44.71 2.59
C LEU A 226 27.06 44.30 3.90
N VAL A 227 26.27 43.80 4.86
CA VAL A 227 26.83 42.98 5.94
C VAL A 227 27.25 41.68 5.29
N GLN A 228 28.53 41.62 4.89
CA GLN A 228 29.17 40.36 4.57
C GLN A 228 28.98 39.45 5.79
N ASP A 229 28.34 38.29 5.59
CA ASP A 229 28.21 37.31 6.66
C ASP A 229 29.61 37.03 7.22
N ALA A 230 29.77 37.22 8.54
CA ALA A 230 31.05 37.09 9.22
C ALA A 230 31.64 35.68 9.11
N HIS A 231 30.84 34.69 8.69
CA HIS A 231 31.22 33.30 8.49
C HIS A 231 31.39 32.93 6.99
N THR A 232 31.29 33.90 6.08
CA THR A 232 31.42 33.68 4.62
C THR A 232 32.57 34.49 4.01
N ALA A 233 33.55 33.78 3.45
CA ALA A 233 34.66 34.38 2.71
C ALA A 233 34.52 34.12 1.20
N THR A 234 34.50 35.18 0.39
CA THR A 234 34.74 35.06 -1.06
C THR A 234 36.23 35.16 -1.35
N VAL A 235 36.76 34.27 -2.19
CA VAL A 235 38.20 34.10 -2.44
C VAL A 235 38.50 34.05 -3.94
N THR A 236 39.54 34.78 -4.37
CA THR A 236 40.00 34.87 -5.76
C THR A 236 41.43 34.36 -5.96
N THR A 237 42.15 34.13 -4.86
CA THR A 237 43.56 33.70 -4.86
C THR A 237 43.82 32.58 -3.86
N ALA A 238 44.89 31.82 -4.08
CA ALA A 238 45.36 30.80 -3.14
C ALA A 238 45.67 31.38 -1.74
N ALA A 239 46.16 32.63 -1.65
CA ALA A 239 46.45 33.28 -0.37
C ALA A 239 45.17 33.56 0.44
N GLU A 240 44.10 34.05 -0.22
CA GLU A 240 42.79 34.25 0.40
C GLU A 240 42.16 32.91 0.80
N PHE A 241 42.23 31.90 -0.07
CA PHE A 241 41.75 30.55 0.23
C PHE A 241 42.46 29.96 1.47
N LYS A 242 43.79 30.09 1.57
CA LYS A 242 44.56 29.63 2.73
C LYS A 242 44.15 30.32 4.03
N LYS A 243 43.89 31.64 3.98
CA LYS A 243 43.38 32.40 5.12
C LYS A 243 41.99 31.91 5.52
N ALA A 244 41.06 31.84 4.57
CA ALA A 244 39.67 31.45 4.81
C ALA A 244 39.54 30.01 5.35
N ILE A 245 40.30 29.05 4.80
CA ILE A 245 40.17 27.65 5.22
C ILE A 245 40.79 27.40 6.62
N SER A 246 41.79 28.19 7.01
CA SER A 246 42.40 28.13 8.35
C SER A 246 41.56 28.86 9.41
N ASP A 247 40.79 29.88 9.03
CA ASP A 247 39.98 30.68 9.95
C ASP A 247 38.78 29.88 10.49
N LYS A 248 38.79 29.63 11.79
CA LYS A 248 37.76 28.85 12.49
C LYS A 248 36.37 29.48 12.47
N ASN A 249 36.24 30.75 12.11
CA ASN A 249 34.96 31.46 12.07
C ASN A 249 34.32 31.39 10.66
N ILE A 250 35.07 30.99 9.63
CA ILE A 250 34.57 30.94 8.25
C ILE A 250 34.01 29.55 7.93
N ASN A 251 32.68 29.45 7.91
CA ASN A 251 31.94 28.22 7.61
C ASN A 251 31.58 28.08 6.12
N THR A 252 31.69 29.16 5.33
CA THR A 252 31.45 29.15 3.87
C THR A 252 32.60 29.79 3.11
N ILE A 253 33.12 29.11 2.08
CA ILE A 253 34.14 29.62 1.15
C ILE A 253 33.55 29.66 -0.26
N ASN A 254 33.33 30.87 -0.76
CA ASN A 254 32.87 31.15 -2.12
C ASN A 254 34.08 31.36 -3.04
N VAL A 255 34.34 30.39 -3.92
CA VAL A 255 35.43 30.39 -4.89
C VAL A 255 35.00 31.21 -6.11
N ALA A 256 35.63 32.37 -6.33
CA ALA A 256 35.28 33.31 -7.41
C ALA A 256 36.32 33.35 -8.56
N ALA A 257 37.35 32.51 -8.49
CA ALA A 257 38.35 32.28 -9.53
C ALA A 257 38.85 30.83 -9.48
N ASP A 258 39.49 30.34 -10.54
CA ASP A 258 40.18 29.04 -10.51
C ASP A 258 41.43 29.14 -9.60
N ILE A 259 41.58 28.23 -8.64
CA ILE A 259 42.60 28.31 -7.58
C ILE A 259 43.39 27.00 -7.48
N THR A 260 44.71 27.09 -7.57
CA THR A 260 45.60 26.04 -7.08
C THR A 260 45.58 26.06 -5.55
N VAL A 261 45.06 25.00 -4.94
CA VAL A 261 44.82 24.92 -3.50
C VAL A 261 46.14 24.71 -2.76
N PRO A 262 46.48 25.57 -1.78
CA PRO A 262 47.77 25.51 -1.09
C PRO A 262 47.76 24.59 0.13
N SER A 263 48.92 24.02 0.47
CA SER A 263 49.13 23.26 1.71
C SER A 263 48.75 24.05 2.97
N GLY A 264 48.17 23.36 3.95
CA GLY A 264 47.71 23.94 5.21
C GLY A 264 46.98 22.92 6.08
N SER A 265 46.27 23.41 7.10
CA SER A 265 45.47 22.59 8.02
C SER A 265 44.10 23.23 8.20
N ILE A 266 43.06 22.40 8.36
CA ILE A 266 41.69 22.88 8.59
C ILE A 266 41.38 22.83 10.08
N SER A 267 40.89 23.93 10.63
CA SER A 267 40.35 24.00 11.99
C SER A 267 38.96 23.36 12.06
N ALA A 268 38.74 22.55 13.10
CA ALA A 268 37.53 21.76 13.32
C ALA A 268 36.24 22.61 13.33
N ARG A 269 35.43 22.47 12.27
CA ARG A 269 34.09 23.06 12.10
C ARG A 269 33.34 22.40 10.92
N ASP A 270 32.05 22.66 10.80
CA ASP A 270 31.31 22.40 9.55
C ASP A 270 31.71 23.44 8.48
N LEU A 271 31.97 23.00 7.26
CA LEU A 271 32.57 23.86 6.22
C LEU A 271 31.97 23.57 4.83
N THR A 272 31.40 24.58 4.18
CA THR A 272 31.01 24.54 2.77
C THR A 272 32.06 25.26 1.92
N ILE A 273 32.53 24.59 0.87
CA ILE A 273 33.42 25.14 -0.16
C ILE A 273 32.68 25.02 -1.49
N GLN A 274 32.45 26.13 -2.17
CA GLN A 274 31.59 26.17 -3.36
C GLN A 274 32.05 27.20 -4.38
N SER A 275 31.66 27.06 -5.65
CA SER A 275 31.72 28.21 -6.58
C SER A 275 30.87 29.36 -6.04
N ASP A 276 31.33 30.60 -6.20
CA ASP A 276 30.59 31.79 -5.80
C ASP A 276 29.16 31.78 -6.38
N PRO A 277 28.10 31.73 -5.55
CA PRO A 277 26.71 31.63 -6.02
C PRO A 277 26.22 32.88 -6.76
N ASN A 278 26.99 33.97 -6.73
CA ASN A 278 26.73 35.16 -7.54
C ASN A 278 27.31 35.05 -8.97
N SER A 279 28.12 34.02 -9.23
CA SER A 279 28.72 33.72 -10.53
C SER A 279 27.93 32.64 -11.28
N ASN A 280 27.90 32.72 -12.61
CA ASN A 280 27.35 31.66 -13.46
C ASN A 280 28.40 30.61 -13.86
N LYS A 281 29.59 30.62 -13.23
CA LYS A 281 30.70 29.72 -13.52
C LYS A 281 30.84 28.65 -12.44
N LYS A 282 31.21 27.45 -12.90
CA LYS A 282 31.71 26.35 -12.06
C LYS A 282 33.24 26.43 -12.06
N TYR A 283 33.81 26.94 -10.97
CA TYR A 283 35.25 27.18 -10.82
C TYR A 283 36.02 25.91 -10.42
N THR A 284 37.34 25.96 -10.60
CA THR A 284 38.25 24.84 -10.44
C THR A 284 39.12 24.99 -9.20
N LEU A 285 39.11 23.97 -8.34
CA LEU A 285 40.09 23.78 -7.28
C LEU A 285 41.09 22.71 -7.71
N ASP A 286 42.32 23.11 -8.02
CA ASP A 286 43.42 22.19 -8.34
C ASP A 286 44.26 21.95 -7.09
N PHE A 287 44.03 20.82 -6.44
CA PHE A 287 44.72 20.42 -5.22
C PHE A 287 46.19 20.06 -5.44
N GLN A 288 46.59 19.72 -6.67
CA GLN A 288 47.92 19.14 -6.92
C GLN A 288 48.15 17.97 -5.95
N ASP A 289 49.30 17.87 -5.27
CA ASP A 289 49.56 16.82 -4.25
C ASP A 289 49.14 17.26 -2.83
N ASN A 290 48.46 18.41 -2.69
CA ASN A 290 47.94 18.85 -1.39
C ASN A 290 46.64 18.12 -1.05
N TYR A 291 46.44 17.89 0.23
CA TYR A 291 45.20 17.43 0.83
C TYR A 291 45.06 18.06 2.21
N TYR A 292 43.88 17.97 2.81
CA TYR A 292 43.65 18.45 4.17
C TYR A 292 43.33 17.30 5.13
N ASN A 293 43.64 17.50 6.41
CA ASN A 293 43.36 16.56 7.49
C ASN A 293 42.58 17.29 8.57
N MET A 294 41.47 16.72 9.04
CA MET A 294 40.60 17.32 10.06
C MET A 294 40.26 16.30 11.15
N SER A 295 40.64 16.60 12.39
CA SER A 295 40.69 15.63 13.50
C SER A 295 39.37 15.43 14.27
N SER A 296 38.22 15.79 13.70
CA SER A 296 36.98 16.04 14.47
C SER A 296 35.69 15.56 13.81
N ASN A 297 34.56 15.76 14.48
CA ASN A 297 33.26 15.18 14.12
C ASN A 297 32.32 16.18 13.43
N ASN A 298 32.75 16.67 12.27
CA ASN A 298 32.01 17.68 11.51
C ASN A 298 32.01 17.38 10.00
N THR A 299 31.23 18.17 9.26
CA THR A 299 30.80 17.96 7.88
C THR A 299 31.53 18.91 6.92
N VAL A 300 32.01 18.40 5.78
CA VAL A 300 32.63 19.22 4.74
C VAL A 300 31.89 19.04 3.41
N THR A 301 31.35 20.12 2.87
CA THR A 301 30.56 20.13 1.63
C THR A 301 31.35 20.78 0.50
N TYR A 302 31.51 20.07 -0.62
CA TYR A 302 32.03 20.62 -1.88
C TYR A 302 30.87 20.76 -2.87
N SER A 303 30.51 22.00 -3.25
CA SER A 303 29.30 22.29 -4.04
C SER A 303 29.57 23.06 -5.33
N ASN A 304 29.07 22.56 -6.47
CA ASN A 304 29.23 23.16 -7.80
C ASN A 304 30.70 23.51 -8.12
N LEU A 305 31.60 22.52 -8.10
CA LEU A 305 33.04 22.72 -8.32
C LEU A 305 33.61 21.74 -9.36
N ASN A 306 34.57 22.20 -10.15
CA ASN A 306 35.56 21.33 -10.78
C ASN A 306 36.69 21.09 -9.76
N ILE A 307 37.16 19.86 -9.64
CA ILE A 307 38.16 19.49 -8.64
C ILE A 307 39.22 18.59 -9.28
N PHE A 308 40.47 19.05 -9.30
CA PHE A 308 41.61 18.25 -9.73
C PHE A 308 42.52 17.92 -8.55
N SER A 309 43.14 16.73 -8.54
CA SER A 309 44.09 16.33 -7.49
C SER A 309 44.98 15.18 -7.95
N ARG A 310 46.26 15.17 -7.58
CA ARG A 310 47.16 14.00 -7.67
C ARG A 310 47.38 13.32 -6.31
N SER A 311 46.82 13.84 -5.22
CA SER A 311 46.95 13.28 -3.88
C SER A 311 46.38 11.86 -3.79
N TYR A 312 47.18 10.95 -3.23
CA TYR A 312 46.75 9.61 -2.79
C TYR A 312 45.73 9.69 -1.65
N TRP A 313 45.88 10.67 -0.76
CA TRP A 313 45.06 10.83 0.45
C TRP A 313 43.70 11.50 0.18
N GLY A 314 43.25 11.51 -1.09
CA GLY A 314 42.06 12.23 -1.53
C GLY A 314 42.19 13.75 -1.40
N LEU A 315 41.05 14.45 -1.37
CA LEU A 315 41.00 15.89 -1.07
C LEU A 315 41.16 16.17 0.43
N ILE A 316 40.54 15.33 1.25
CA ILE A 316 40.42 15.53 2.69
C ILE A 316 40.25 14.20 3.43
N CYS A 317 40.89 14.05 4.59
CA CYS A 317 40.84 12.84 5.43
C CYS A 317 40.44 13.14 6.89
N ASN A 318 39.99 12.10 7.61
CA ASN A 318 39.50 12.11 9.00
C ASN A 318 38.21 12.93 9.30
N VAL A 319 37.58 13.49 8.26
CA VAL A 319 36.23 14.09 8.29
C VAL A 319 35.18 13.06 8.73
N GLN A 320 34.12 13.50 9.42
CA GLN A 320 33.02 12.61 9.81
C GLN A 320 31.96 12.45 8.71
N ASN A 321 31.63 13.53 7.99
CA ASN A 321 30.72 13.52 6.84
C ASN A 321 31.31 14.37 5.70
N THR A 322 31.40 13.85 4.49
CA THR A 322 31.79 14.63 3.30
C THR A 322 30.65 14.64 2.30
N ILE A 323 30.19 15.82 1.88
CA ILE A 323 29.11 15.97 0.89
C ILE A 323 29.71 16.48 -0.42
N PHE A 324 29.40 15.80 -1.52
CA PHE A 324 29.76 16.18 -2.88
C PHE A 324 28.48 16.54 -3.64
N LYS A 325 28.35 17.81 -4.02
CA LYS A 325 27.17 18.35 -4.67
C LYS A 325 27.52 18.97 -6.02
N ASP A 326 26.90 18.47 -7.08
CA ASP A 326 27.09 18.97 -8.45
C ASP A 326 28.58 19.08 -8.89
N ILE A 327 29.45 18.16 -8.47
CA ILE A 327 30.91 18.23 -8.73
C ILE A 327 31.36 17.59 -10.06
N TYR A 328 32.51 18.02 -10.55
CA TYR A 328 33.30 17.29 -11.54
C TYR A 328 34.72 17.05 -10.99
N PHE A 329 35.08 15.79 -10.72
CA PHE A 329 36.41 15.41 -10.24
C PHE A 329 37.23 14.70 -11.33
N LYS A 330 38.50 15.09 -11.46
CA LYS A 330 39.49 14.43 -12.31
C LYS A 330 40.83 14.34 -11.58
N GLY A 331 41.28 13.15 -11.20
CA GLY A 331 42.50 13.06 -10.38
C GLY A 331 43.03 11.66 -10.07
N SER A 332 43.75 11.55 -8.94
CA SER A 332 44.25 10.28 -8.41
C SER A 332 43.14 9.52 -7.68
N GLN A 333 42.69 10.06 -6.55
CA GLN A 333 41.66 9.52 -5.65
C GLN A 333 40.81 10.69 -5.12
N LEU A 334 39.50 10.50 -4.90
CA LEU A 334 38.62 11.57 -4.39
C LEU A 334 38.58 11.56 -2.85
N VAL A 335 38.37 10.38 -2.26
CA VAL A 335 38.39 10.18 -0.80
C VAL A 335 39.25 8.98 -0.42
N TYR A 336 40.14 9.22 0.54
CA TYR A 336 40.81 8.21 1.34
C TYR A 336 40.37 8.41 2.80
N THR A 337 39.99 7.36 3.51
CA THR A 337 39.83 7.44 4.96
C THR A 337 40.25 6.16 5.70
N ASN A 338 40.90 6.38 6.85
CA ASN A 338 41.18 5.39 7.89
C ASN A 338 40.46 5.76 9.22
N LYS A 339 39.40 6.58 9.14
CA LYS A 339 38.41 6.85 10.18
C LYS A 339 37.01 6.53 9.62
N ALA A 340 36.11 5.99 10.45
CA ALA A 340 34.73 5.74 10.06
C ALA A 340 33.98 7.06 9.75
N SER A 341 33.37 7.14 8.57
CA SER A 341 32.75 8.38 8.06
C SER A 341 31.61 8.12 7.06
N THR A 342 30.85 9.18 6.76
CA THR A 342 29.83 9.22 5.71
C THR A 342 30.36 9.99 4.49
N ILE A 343 30.08 9.51 3.28
CA ILE A 343 30.27 10.25 2.03
C ILE A 343 28.92 10.32 1.31
N THR A 344 28.43 11.52 1.03
CA THR A 344 27.13 11.77 0.38
C THR A 344 27.31 12.42 -0.98
N PHE A 345 26.57 11.97 -1.99
CA PHE A 345 26.50 12.58 -3.31
C PHE A 345 25.09 13.17 -3.55
N GLU A 346 25.05 14.45 -3.89
CA GLU A 346 23.84 15.22 -4.22
C GLU A 346 23.92 15.85 -5.62
N GLY A 347 22.78 16.04 -6.29
CA GLY A 347 22.78 16.68 -7.62
C GLY A 347 23.48 15.84 -8.69
N THR A 348 24.20 16.48 -9.61
CA THR A 348 24.87 15.82 -10.76
C THR A 348 26.38 15.72 -10.58
N ASN A 349 26.89 14.55 -10.21
CA ASN A 349 28.31 14.34 -9.93
C ASN A 349 28.98 13.45 -10.97
N THR A 350 30.19 13.82 -11.39
CA THR A 350 31.07 12.93 -12.15
C THR A 350 32.44 12.91 -11.48
N ALA A 351 32.96 11.74 -11.16
CA ALA A 351 34.30 11.57 -10.63
C ALA A 351 35.07 10.54 -11.46
N GLN A 352 36.25 10.93 -11.95
CA GLN A 352 37.09 10.09 -12.78
C GLN A 352 38.53 10.03 -12.23
N THR A 353 39.05 8.82 -11.99
CA THR A 353 40.51 8.65 -11.83
C THR A 353 41.16 8.64 -13.20
N VAL A 354 42.30 9.32 -13.33
CA VAL A 354 43.05 9.45 -14.59
C VAL A 354 44.53 9.16 -14.36
N ASN A 355 45.32 8.97 -15.41
CA ASN A 355 46.79 8.86 -15.33
C ASN A 355 47.47 10.23 -15.20
N SER A 356 46.85 11.28 -15.73
CA SER A 356 47.31 12.66 -15.63
C SER A 356 46.21 13.68 -15.98
N TYR A 357 46.44 14.94 -15.62
CA TYR A 357 45.63 16.09 -16.02
C TYR A 357 46.52 17.32 -16.26
N VAL A 358 46.05 18.29 -17.05
CA VAL A 358 46.73 19.59 -17.17
C VAL A 358 46.29 20.46 -15.98
N GLY A 359 47.26 20.87 -15.15
CA GLY A 359 47.02 21.73 -13.98
C GLY A 359 46.75 23.19 -14.37
N LEU A 360 46.34 24.00 -13.40
CA LEU A 360 46.05 25.43 -13.63
C LEU A 360 47.30 26.26 -14.01
N ASP A 361 48.50 25.72 -13.81
CA ASP A 361 49.77 26.30 -14.25
C ASP A 361 50.20 25.88 -15.67
N GLY A 362 49.32 25.17 -16.39
CA GLY A 362 49.52 24.68 -17.75
C GLY A 362 50.43 23.45 -17.88
N LYS A 363 50.87 22.82 -16.77
CA LYS A 363 51.74 21.64 -16.81
C LYS A 363 50.96 20.33 -16.73
N GLU A 364 51.54 19.27 -17.27
CA GLU A 364 51.02 17.90 -17.12
C GLU A 364 51.30 17.39 -15.70
N VAL A 365 50.23 17.07 -14.98
CA VAL A 365 50.24 16.59 -13.60
C VAL A 365 49.91 15.10 -13.59
N TYR A 366 50.93 14.26 -13.36
CA TYR A 366 50.74 12.82 -13.19
C TYR A 366 50.13 12.49 -11.82
N THR A 367 49.21 11.54 -11.78
CA THR A 367 48.41 11.18 -10.58
C THR A 367 49.00 10.04 -9.74
N ASP A 368 50.02 9.34 -10.25
CA ASP A 368 50.84 8.42 -9.47
C ASP A 368 51.80 9.20 -8.55
N GLN A 369 51.81 8.87 -7.25
CA GLN A 369 52.74 9.49 -6.28
C GLN A 369 54.20 9.10 -6.50
N ALA A 370 54.50 7.94 -7.10
CA ALA A 370 55.89 7.62 -7.48
C ALA A 370 56.39 8.46 -8.66
N ASN A 371 55.54 9.31 -9.26
CA ASN A 371 55.81 10.17 -10.39
C ASN A 371 56.39 9.39 -11.60
N SER A 372 56.08 8.09 -11.67
CA SER A 372 56.77 7.08 -12.51
C SER A 372 56.47 7.19 -14.00
N LYS A 373 55.54 8.08 -14.39
CA LYS A 373 54.87 8.13 -15.69
C LYS A 373 54.09 6.85 -16.04
N THR A 374 53.83 5.97 -15.07
CA THR A 374 53.02 4.74 -15.27
C THR A 374 51.70 4.79 -14.49
N ASN A 375 50.76 3.96 -14.93
CA ASN A 375 49.32 4.13 -14.72
C ASN A 375 48.89 4.34 -13.26
N ASN A 376 47.90 5.22 -13.07
CA ASN A 376 47.15 5.31 -11.82
C ASN A 376 46.42 4.00 -11.55
N LYS A 377 46.33 3.63 -10.28
CA LYS A 377 45.81 2.37 -9.74
C LYS A 377 44.78 2.55 -8.62
N GLN A 378 44.42 3.79 -8.29
CA GLN A 378 43.61 4.15 -7.14
C GLN A 378 42.11 4.06 -7.38
N GLN A 379 41.41 3.90 -6.27
CA GLN A 379 39.98 3.99 -6.12
C GLN A 379 39.51 5.44 -6.23
N ILE A 380 38.21 5.67 -6.46
CA ILE A 380 37.63 7.01 -6.24
C ILE A 380 37.35 7.17 -4.74
N ILE A 381 36.76 6.15 -4.12
CA ILE A 381 36.42 6.09 -2.70
C ILE A 381 37.08 4.88 -2.06
N GLU A 382 37.87 5.11 -1.01
CA GLU A 382 38.47 4.06 -0.19
C GLU A 382 38.22 4.29 1.31
N PHE A 383 37.66 3.28 1.97
CA PHE A 383 37.60 3.16 3.43
C PHE A 383 38.52 2.02 3.88
N ARG A 384 39.73 2.36 4.32
CA ARG A 384 40.82 1.40 4.58
C ARG A 384 40.74 0.89 6.02
N ASN A 385 40.27 -0.35 6.19
CA ASN A 385 40.06 -1.05 7.49
C ASN A 385 39.03 -0.43 8.46
N VAL A 386 38.23 0.53 8.00
CA VAL A 386 37.22 1.22 8.84
C VAL A 386 35.83 1.14 8.23
N ALA A 387 34.81 0.96 9.08
CA ALA A 387 33.42 0.94 8.64
C ALA A 387 33.05 2.26 7.96
N GLY A 388 32.42 2.18 6.79
CA GLY A 388 32.08 3.35 5.97
C GLY A 388 30.60 3.42 5.63
N LYS A 389 30.09 4.62 5.39
CA LYS A 389 28.80 4.85 4.75
C LYS A 389 28.98 5.66 3.46
N VAL A 390 28.49 5.15 2.33
CA VAL A 390 28.33 5.93 1.09
C VAL A 390 26.85 6.13 0.84
N VAL A 391 26.43 7.34 0.50
CA VAL A 391 25.05 7.72 0.18
C VAL A 391 25.00 8.39 -1.18
N PHE A 392 24.11 7.93 -2.03
CA PHE A 392 23.71 8.61 -3.25
C PHE A 392 22.29 9.11 -3.00
N ALA A 393 22.17 10.41 -2.73
CA ALA A 393 20.96 11.02 -2.18
C ALA A 393 19.81 11.04 -3.20
N SER A 394 18.58 11.11 -2.73
CA SER A 394 17.36 11.06 -3.54
C SER A 394 17.44 11.96 -4.79
N GLY A 395 17.29 11.34 -5.97
CA GLY A 395 17.37 12.04 -7.26
C GLY A 395 18.77 12.47 -7.73
N THR A 396 19.87 12.08 -7.09
CA THR A 396 21.23 12.34 -7.64
C THR A 396 21.45 11.60 -8.96
N ASN A 397 22.26 12.18 -9.84
CA ASN A 397 22.85 11.49 -10.98
C ASN A 397 24.37 11.46 -10.78
N THR A 398 24.94 10.31 -10.43
CA THR A 398 26.35 10.19 -10.07
C THR A 398 27.08 9.13 -10.89
N THR A 399 28.11 9.54 -11.63
CA THR A 399 28.97 8.65 -12.43
C THR A 399 30.38 8.57 -11.85
N LEU A 400 30.84 7.37 -11.53
CA LEU A 400 32.18 7.08 -11.02
C LEU A 400 32.94 6.20 -12.05
N ARG A 401 34.13 6.60 -12.51
CA ARG A 401 34.97 5.84 -13.47
C ARG A 401 36.45 5.81 -13.07
N THR A 402 37.07 4.64 -13.04
CA THR A 402 38.53 4.52 -12.81
C THR A 402 39.31 4.38 -14.12
N VAL A 403 40.64 4.54 -14.10
CA VAL A 403 41.55 4.01 -15.14
C VAL A 403 42.25 2.72 -14.75
N SER A 404 42.34 2.46 -13.45
CA SER A 404 42.58 1.14 -12.87
C SER A 404 42.20 1.20 -11.39
N GLY A 405 41.48 0.20 -10.88
CA GLY A 405 41.03 0.14 -9.48
C GLY A 405 39.52 0.30 -9.31
N ASN A 406 39.06 0.26 -8.06
CA ASN A 406 37.63 0.17 -7.74
C ASN A 406 36.99 1.57 -7.62
N PRO A 407 35.89 1.91 -8.32
CA PRO A 407 35.14 3.14 -8.06
C PRO A 407 34.75 3.29 -6.58
N ILE A 408 34.31 2.20 -5.94
CA ILE A 408 34.02 2.15 -4.50
C ILE A 408 34.68 0.92 -3.87
N GLN A 409 35.55 1.15 -2.87
CA GLN A 409 36.11 0.10 -2.02
C GLN A 409 35.88 0.40 -0.55
N ILE A 410 35.27 -0.56 0.15
CA ILE A 410 35.08 -0.50 1.59
C ILE A 410 35.65 -1.75 2.24
N ASP A 411 36.86 -1.62 2.79
CA ASP A 411 37.57 -2.71 3.48
C ASP A 411 37.07 -2.89 4.92
N GLY A 412 36.35 -1.91 5.47
CA GLY A 412 35.68 -2.03 6.76
C GLY A 412 34.52 -3.00 6.75
N LYS A 413 34.45 -3.86 7.78
CA LYS A 413 33.27 -4.66 8.09
C LYS A 413 32.18 -3.78 8.71
N GLY A 414 30.91 -4.15 8.59
CA GLY A 414 29.82 -3.37 9.19
C GLY A 414 29.50 -2.08 8.44
N SER A 415 29.80 -2.03 7.15
CA SER A 415 29.67 -0.83 6.32
C SER A 415 28.33 -0.76 5.58
N SER A 416 28.02 0.38 4.97
CA SER A 416 26.79 0.54 4.18
C SER A 416 26.99 1.35 2.90
N VAL A 417 26.31 0.97 1.83
CA VAL A 417 26.12 1.79 0.62
C VAL A 417 24.63 1.97 0.39
N VAL A 418 24.18 3.21 0.33
CA VAL A 418 22.77 3.58 0.19
C VAL A 418 22.60 4.32 -1.13
N VAL A 419 21.80 3.78 -2.04
CA VAL A 419 21.29 4.47 -3.22
C VAL A 419 19.83 4.80 -2.92
N GLU A 420 19.53 6.08 -2.63
CA GLU A 420 18.19 6.49 -2.20
C GLU A 420 17.18 6.54 -3.36
N ASP A 421 15.89 6.65 -3.03
CA ASP A 421 14.78 6.65 -4.00
C ASP A 421 15.01 7.63 -5.16
N ASN A 422 14.76 7.16 -6.39
CA ASN A 422 14.93 7.87 -7.65
C ASN A 422 16.39 8.31 -7.98
N ALA A 423 17.41 7.93 -7.20
CA ALA A 423 18.81 8.19 -7.55
C ALA A 423 19.27 7.32 -8.73
N ASN A 424 20.19 7.84 -9.54
CA ASN A 424 20.83 7.14 -10.65
C ASN A 424 22.35 7.15 -10.45
N VAL A 425 22.95 5.95 -10.35
CA VAL A 425 24.37 5.75 -10.04
C VAL A 425 24.97 4.83 -11.09
N THR A 426 26.08 5.26 -11.72
CA THR A 426 26.80 4.46 -12.72
C THR A 426 28.26 4.28 -12.31
N LEU A 427 28.68 3.02 -12.13
CA LEU A 427 30.04 2.64 -11.73
C LEU A 427 30.76 1.97 -12.92
N ASN A 428 31.94 2.49 -13.28
CA ASN A 428 32.72 2.03 -14.44
C ASN A 428 34.14 1.63 -13.97
N PRO A 429 34.32 0.42 -13.43
CA PRO A 429 35.63 -0.09 -13.02
C PRO A 429 36.53 -0.46 -14.20
N HIS A 430 37.77 -0.02 -14.16
CA HIS A 430 38.84 -0.44 -15.09
C HIS A 430 39.93 -1.23 -14.39
N THR A 431 40.63 -2.05 -15.15
CA THR A 431 41.65 -2.99 -14.67
C THR A 431 42.89 -2.88 -15.55
N GLY A 432 43.68 -1.84 -15.30
CA GLY A 432 44.96 -1.62 -15.95
C GLY A 432 46.05 -2.59 -15.49
N ASN A 433 47.30 -2.30 -15.87
CA ASN A 433 48.46 -3.15 -15.57
C ASN A 433 48.70 -3.43 -14.06
N ARG A 434 48.19 -2.58 -13.17
CA ARG A 434 48.19 -2.73 -11.71
C ARG A 434 46.90 -2.18 -11.12
N VAL A 435 46.31 -2.90 -10.18
CA VAL A 435 45.23 -2.44 -9.28
C VAL A 435 45.84 -2.20 -7.90
N GLU A 436 45.44 -1.16 -7.17
CA GLU A 436 45.72 -1.06 -5.73
C GLU A 436 44.82 -2.05 -4.99
N GLY A 437 45.43 -3.04 -4.32
CA GLY A 437 44.72 -3.98 -3.46
C GLY A 437 45.26 -3.93 -2.03
N PHE A 438 44.37 -3.89 -1.04
CA PHE A 438 44.76 -3.89 0.37
C PHE A 438 45.30 -5.27 0.80
N ASN A 439 44.79 -6.35 0.20
CA ASN A 439 45.38 -7.69 0.32
C ASN A 439 46.11 -8.06 -0.98
N SER A 440 47.44 -8.03 -0.94
CA SER A 440 48.33 -8.25 -2.09
C SER A 440 48.31 -9.67 -2.69
N SER A 441 47.48 -10.57 -2.16
CA SER A 441 47.32 -11.95 -2.66
C SER A 441 46.02 -12.21 -3.43
N THR A 442 45.06 -11.26 -3.43
CA THR A 442 43.67 -11.54 -3.88
C THR A 442 43.01 -10.50 -4.81
N GLN A 443 43.69 -9.39 -5.14
CA GLN A 443 43.15 -8.36 -6.06
C GLN A 443 44.11 -8.16 -7.23
N THR A 444 43.91 -8.93 -8.32
CA THR A 444 44.53 -8.68 -9.62
C THR A 444 43.57 -8.03 -10.61
N ILE A 445 42.25 -8.04 -10.33
CA ILE A 445 41.21 -7.31 -11.07
C ILE A 445 40.37 -6.38 -10.18
N ALA A 446 39.83 -5.30 -10.78
CA ALA A 446 38.97 -4.34 -10.09
C ALA A 446 37.50 -4.82 -9.94
N ARG A 447 36.70 -4.09 -9.15
CA ARG A 447 35.24 -4.18 -9.02
C ARG A 447 34.62 -2.80 -9.10
N GLY A 448 33.40 -2.70 -9.64
CA GLY A 448 32.59 -1.47 -9.59
C GLY A 448 32.25 -1.11 -8.15
N LEU A 449 31.77 -2.10 -7.40
CA LEU A 449 31.52 -2.03 -5.97
C LEU A 449 32.20 -3.20 -5.25
N TYR A 450 33.08 -2.89 -4.30
CA TYR A 450 33.67 -3.84 -3.36
C TYR A 450 33.28 -3.46 -1.92
N VAL A 451 32.60 -4.37 -1.22
CA VAL A 451 32.30 -4.24 0.22
C VAL A 451 32.73 -5.49 0.99
N ASN A 452 33.40 -5.29 2.12
CA ASN A 452 33.85 -6.38 3.00
C ASN A 452 32.68 -6.95 3.84
N LYS A 453 32.98 -7.98 4.64
CA LYS A 453 32.04 -8.79 5.44
C LYS A 453 31.06 -7.99 6.30
N ASN A 454 29.87 -8.57 6.54
CA ASN A 454 28.81 -8.03 7.40
C ASN A 454 28.39 -6.59 7.07
N SER A 455 28.41 -6.19 5.81
CA SER A 455 28.04 -4.87 5.30
C SER A 455 26.69 -4.91 4.57
N SER A 456 26.07 -3.76 4.27
CA SER A 456 24.82 -3.69 3.52
C SER A 456 24.91 -2.83 2.27
N VAL A 457 24.10 -3.16 1.26
CA VAL A 457 23.80 -2.28 0.11
C VAL A 457 22.28 -2.14 0.01
N SER A 458 21.77 -0.91 -0.02
CA SER A 458 20.35 -0.65 -0.28
C SER A 458 20.17 0.16 -1.56
N ILE A 459 19.15 -0.20 -2.35
CA ILE A 459 18.73 0.53 -3.55
C ILE A 459 17.25 0.87 -3.37
N GLY A 460 16.94 2.16 -3.40
CA GLY A 460 15.62 2.72 -3.15
C GLY A 460 14.63 2.52 -4.29
N LYS A 461 13.37 2.92 -4.05
CA LYS A 461 12.30 2.82 -5.04
C LYS A 461 12.61 3.71 -6.24
N ASN A 462 12.38 3.19 -7.45
CA ASN A 462 12.74 3.83 -8.74
C ASN A 462 14.23 4.16 -8.92
N ALA A 463 15.11 3.79 -7.98
CA ALA A 463 16.53 4.09 -8.07
C ALA A 463 17.24 3.11 -9.02
N ILE A 464 18.37 3.50 -9.58
CA ILE A 464 19.14 2.70 -10.54
C ILE A 464 20.61 2.68 -10.10
N LEU A 465 21.15 1.48 -9.86
CA LEU A 465 22.58 1.22 -9.74
C LEU A 465 23.04 0.41 -10.94
N THR A 466 23.75 1.07 -11.86
CA THR A 466 24.37 0.44 -13.02
C THR A 466 25.86 0.22 -12.78
N ILE A 467 26.38 -0.97 -13.08
CA ILE A 467 27.82 -1.26 -13.12
C ILE A 467 28.18 -1.75 -14.51
N ASN A 468 29.06 -1.02 -15.20
CA ASN A 468 29.56 -1.37 -16.53
C ASN A 468 30.98 -1.91 -16.42
N THR A 469 31.20 -3.19 -16.72
CA THR A 469 32.55 -3.76 -16.85
C THR A 469 32.90 -3.87 -18.32
N GLU A 470 34.05 -3.33 -18.69
CA GLU A 470 34.59 -3.38 -20.05
C GLU A 470 36.12 -3.47 -20.01
N LYS A 471 36.73 -3.89 -21.13
CA LYS A 471 38.18 -3.82 -21.34
C LYS A 471 38.48 -2.80 -22.43
N THR A 472 39.16 -1.72 -22.08
CA THR A 472 39.42 -0.56 -22.95
C THR A 472 40.90 -0.20 -23.02
N GLY A 473 41.39 0.21 -24.18
CA GLY A 473 42.75 0.75 -24.35
C GLY A 473 43.85 -0.19 -23.85
N SER A 474 44.44 0.15 -22.69
CA SER A 474 45.50 -0.62 -22.03
C SER A 474 45.04 -1.43 -20.80
N ASP A 475 43.74 -1.68 -20.66
CA ASP A 475 43.21 -2.62 -19.65
C ASP A 475 43.80 -4.02 -19.87
N LYS A 476 44.23 -4.65 -18.78
CA LYS A 476 44.84 -5.98 -18.77
C LYS A 476 43.77 -7.07 -18.85
N TYR A 477 42.72 -6.93 -18.05
CA TYR A 477 41.58 -7.83 -17.94
C TYR A 477 40.28 -6.99 -17.99
N VAL A 478 39.12 -7.63 -18.21
CA VAL A 478 37.83 -6.99 -17.90
C VAL A 478 37.66 -6.99 -16.37
N SER A 479 37.10 -5.91 -15.83
CA SER A 479 36.81 -5.82 -14.38
C SER A 479 35.66 -6.74 -13.96
N GLY A 480 35.59 -7.11 -12.68
CA GLY A 480 34.36 -7.67 -12.11
C GLY A 480 33.35 -6.57 -11.80
N GLY A 481 32.07 -6.91 -11.65
CA GLY A 481 31.02 -5.92 -11.38
C GLY A 481 30.89 -5.63 -9.88
N LEU A 482 30.34 -6.60 -9.16
CA LEU A 482 29.98 -6.52 -7.75
C LEU A 482 30.69 -7.60 -6.93
N TYR A 483 31.32 -7.21 -5.82
CA TYR A 483 31.82 -8.13 -4.80
C TYR A 483 31.16 -7.83 -3.45
N LEU A 484 30.47 -8.84 -2.93
CA LEU A 484 29.78 -8.81 -1.64
C LEU A 484 30.46 -9.79 -0.68
N GLY A 485 31.12 -9.28 0.37
CA GLY A 485 31.79 -10.09 1.38
C GLY A 485 30.83 -10.97 2.20
N ASP A 486 31.36 -12.06 2.75
CA ASP A 486 30.62 -13.00 3.60
C ASP A 486 29.82 -12.32 4.73
N GLY A 487 28.56 -12.73 4.90
CA GLY A 487 27.60 -12.14 5.84
C GLY A 487 27.03 -10.77 5.45
N SER A 488 27.41 -10.21 4.30
CA SER A 488 26.88 -8.93 3.79
C SER A 488 25.58 -9.12 3.00
N THR A 489 24.75 -8.08 2.93
CA THR A 489 23.39 -8.14 2.34
C THR A 489 23.17 -7.07 1.26
N ILE A 490 22.25 -7.35 0.33
CA ILE A 490 21.69 -6.35 -0.59
C ILE A 490 20.16 -6.35 -0.49
N THR A 491 19.56 -5.17 -0.43
CA THR A 491 18.11 -4.98 -0.55
C THR A 491 17.82 -4.07 -1.73
N ASN A 492 17.31 -4.64 -2.82
CA ASN A 492 17.03 -3.90 -4.06
C ASN A 492 15.54 -3.63 -4.23
N ASN A 493 15.11 -2.38 -4.00
CA ASN A 493 13.75 -1.89 -4.30
C ASN A 493 13.68 -1.11 -5.63
N GLY A 494 14.80 -1.05 -6.37
CA GLY A 494 14.94 -0.36 -7.65
C GLY A 494 15.56 -1.29 -8.70
N SER A 495 16.49 -0.78 -9.49
CA SER A 495 17.17 -1.53 -10.55
C SER A 495 18.66 -1.71 -10.23
N LEU A 496 19.11 -2.94 -10.08
CA LEU A 496 20.52 -3.33 -10.06
C LEU A 496 20.89 -3.94 -11.42
N ILE A 497 21.68 -3.22 -12.21
CA ILE A 497 22.02 -3.57 -13.60
C ILE A 497 23.53 -3.77 -13.71
N ILE A 498 23.97 -4.96 -14.11
CA ILE A 498 25.37 -5.26 -14.42
C ILE A 498 25.50 -5.48 -15.92
N ASN A 499 26.26 -4.63 -16.61
CA ASN A 499 26.59 -4.78 -18.03
C ASN A 499 28.04 -5.24 -18.14
N ASN A 500 28.27 -6.50 -18.53
CA ASN A 500 29.60 -7.08 -18.67
C ASN A 500 29.98 -7.25 -20.15
N ASN A 501 31.01 -6.53 -20.59
CA ASN A 501 31.49 -6.53 -21.96
C ASN A 501 32.94 -7.07 -22.04
N GLY A 502 33.08 -8.33 -22.47
CA GLY A 502 34.35 -9.06 -22.56
C GLY A 502 34.47 -10.23 -21.57
N ASP A 503 35.39 -11.16 -21.82
CA ASP A 503 35.77 -12.25 -20.89
C ASP A 503 36.33 -11.67 -19.56
N PRO A 504 35.70 -11.92 -18.40
CA PRO A 504 36.15 -11.42 -17.11
C PRO A 504 37.34 -12.18 -16.50
N THR A 505 37.86 -13.24 -17.14
CA THR A 505 38.97 -14.03 -16.56
C THR A 505 40.24 -13.23 -16.33
N ALA A 506 40.84 -13.49 -15.17
CA ALA A 506 42.24 -13.17 -14.88
C ALA A 506 42.99 -14.43 -14.49
N SER A 507 44.26 -14.50 -14.89
CA SER A 507 45.07 -15.73 -14.96
C SER A 507 45.42 -16.40 -13.61
N ASN A 508 44.83 -15.98 -12.49
CA ASN A 508 45.05 -16.56 -11.16
C ASN A 508 43.96 -16.28 -10.10
N GLU A 509 42.99 -15.39 -10.35
CA GLU A 509 42.06 -14.94 -9.30
C GLU A 509 40.77 -15.79 -9.27
N LYS A 510 40.42 -16.35 -8.10
CA LYS A 510 39.29 -17.29 -7.93
C LYS A 510 37.95 -16.63 -7.56
N ARG A 511 37.87 -15.30 -7.51
CA ARG A 511 36.73 -14.52 -6.98
C ARG A 511 36.14 -13.57 -8.03
N VAL A 512 36.09 -14.04 -9.26
CA VAL A 512 35.96 -13.24 -10.49
C VAL A 512 34.61 -13.49 -11.16
N GLY A 513 33.98 -12.42 -11.65
CA GLY A 513 32.74 -12.44 -12.42
C GLY A 513 31.96 -11.11 -12.33
N PRO A 514 30.86 -10.98 -13.07
CA PRO A 514 29.92 -9.86 -12.95
C PRO A 514 29.38 -9.69 -11.51
N ILE A 515 28.93 -10.78 -10.86
CA ILE A 515 28.51 -10.79 -9.45
C ILE A 515 29.22 -11.92 -8.69
N TYR A 516 29.79 -11.59 -7.53
CA TYR A 516 30.41 -12.54 -6.61
C TYR A 516 29.93 -12.33 -5.16
N LEU A 517 29.27 -13.35 -4.60
CA LEU A 517 28.75 -13.39 -3.23
C LEU A 517 29.58 -14.39 -2.41
N ASP A 518 30.44 -13.88 -1.53
CA ASP A 518 31.28 -14.68 -0.65
C ASP A 518 30.49 -15.26 0.53
N GLY A 519 30.90 -16.43 1.03
CA GLY A 519 30.30 -17.09 2.20
C GLY A 519 28.77 -17.07 2.21
N ALA A 520 28.17 -16.56 3.30
CA ALA A 520 26.73 -16.49 3.54
C ALA A 520 26.07 -15.17 3.09
N ALA A 521 26.67 -14.43 2.14
CA ALA A 521 26.13 -13.15 1.67
C ALA A 521 24.80 -13.29 0.90
N THR A 522 23.93 -12.26 0.96
CA THR A 522 22.56 -12.34 0.41
C THR A 522 22.17 -11.19 -0.51
N ILE A 523 21.21 -11.45 -1.41
CA ILE A 523 20.47 -10.46 -2.18
C ILE A 523 18.97 -10.72 -2.00
N THR A 524 18.22 -9.72 -1.52
CA THR A 524 16.76 -9.66 -1.58
C THR A 524 16.37 -8.66 -2.67
N ASN A 525 15.64 -9.13 -3.68
CA ASN A 525 15.22 -8.35 -4.83
C ASN A 525 13.71 -8.13 -4.84
N ASN A 526 13.31 -6.88 -4.61
CA ASN A 526 11.92 -6.41 -4.67
C ASN A 526 11.66 -5.58 -5.96
N GLY A 527 12.71 -5.27 -6.73
CA GLY A 527 12.66 -4.54 -8.01
C GLY A 527 13.24 -5.37 -9.15
N THR A 528 14.17 -4.80 -9.91
CA THR A 528 14.82 -5.44 -11.07
C THR A 528 16.28 -5.77 -10.80
N LEU A 529 16.68 -7.03 -10.97
CA LEU A 529 18.07 -7.48 -11.02
C LEU A 529 18.40 -7.98 -12.44
N GLN A 530 19.37 -7.35 -13.10
CA GLN A 530 19.73 -7.64 -14.49
C GLN A 530 21.24 -7.84 -14.67
N VAL A 531 21.63 -8.90 -15.37
CA VAL A 531 23.02 -9.14 -15.83
C VAL A 531 23.02 -9.31 -17.34
N ASN A 532 23.55 -8.33 -18.06
CA ASN A 532 23.75 -8.37 -19.51
C ASN A 532 25.21 -8.70 -19.80
N ALA A 533 25.50 -9.87 -20.36
CA ALA A 533 26.86 -10.27 -20.68
C ALA A 533 27.06 -10.43 -22.20
N THR A 534 28.06 -9.73 -22.74
CA THR A 534 28.39 -9.73 -24.18
C THR A 534 29.89 -9.82 -24.43
N ASN A 535 30.27 -10.27 -25.62
CA ASN A 535 31.66 -10.54 -26.03
C ASN A 535 32.41 -11.45 -25.03
N LEU A 536 31.76 -12.49 -24.50
CA LEU A 536 32.37 -13.36 -23.48
C LEU A 536 33.50 -14.28 -23.99
N ASP A 537 33.77 -14.28 -25.30
CA ASP A 537 34.76 -15.13 -25.98
C ASP A 537 34.73 -16.59 -25.48
N THR A 538 35.76 -17.02 -24.75
CA THR A 538 35.98 -18.38 -24.23
C THR A 538 35.67 -18.54 -22.74
N TYR A 539 35.00 -17.58 -22.12
CA TYR A 539 34.72 -17.59 -20.67
C TYR A 539 34.00 -18.87 -20.20
N SER A 540 34.42 -19.42 -19.06
CA SER A 540 33.89 -20.70 -18.52
C SER A 540 33.54 -20.63 -17.02
N GLY A 541 33.21 -19.43 -16.54
CA GLY A 541 32.82 -19.18 -15.14
C GLY A 541 31.35 -18.78 -14.96
N GLY A 542 30.98 -18.47 -13.71
CA GLY A 542 29.65 -18.00 -13.35
C GLY A 542 29.45 -16.50 -13.62
N LEU A 543 28.32 -16.10 -14.21
CA LEU A 543 27.90 -14.70 -14.28
C LEU A 543 27.45 -14.19 -12.89
N ILE A 544 26.71 -15.02 -12.16
CA ILE A 544 26.49 -14.89 -10.71
C ILE A 544 27.15 -16.09 -10.02
N ASN A 545 28.09 -15.82 -9.10
CA ASN A 545 28.70 -16.83 -8.25
C ASN A 545 28.28 -16.59 -6.80
N ALA A 546 27.70 -17.60 -6.15
CA ALA A 546 27.38 -17.57 -4.73
C ALA A 546 28.03 -18.76 -4.02
N GLY A 547 28.59 -18.51 -2.82
CA GLY A 547 29.04 -19.56 -1.91
C GLY A 547 27.85 -20.30 -1.27
N THR A 548 27.72 -20.17 0.04
CA THR A 548 26.51 -20.53 0.81
C THR A 548 25.50 -19.36 0.86
N GLY A 549 25.58 -18.44 -0.11
CA GLY A 549 24.76 -17.24 -0.17
C GLY A 549 23.32 -17.52 -0.62
N THR A 550 22.45 -16.52 -0.48
CA THR A 550 21.04 -16.62 -0.90
C THR A 550 20.66 -15.49 -1.85
N VAL A 551 19.99 -15.81 -2.95
CA VAL A 551 19.29 -14.84 -3.80
C VAL A 551 17.79 -15.10 -3.67
N ASP A 552 17.04 -14.09 -3.27
CA ASP A 552 15.62 -14.17 -2.96
C ASP A 552 14.87 -13.12 -3.78
N LEU A 553 13.96 -13.57 -4.65
CA LEU A 553 13.13 -12.72 -5.49
C LEU A 553 11.73 -12.61 -4.88
N ALA A 554 11.32 -11.41 -4.50
CA ALA A 554 9.98 -11.16 -3.96
C ALA A 554 8.91 -11.17 -5.07
N ALA A 555 7.65 -11.23 -4.65
CA ALA A 555 6.49 -11.11 -5.53
C ALA A 555 6.58 -9.88 -6.44
N HIS A 556 6.19 -10.07 -7.70
CA HIS A 556 6.19 -9.10 -8.80
C HIS A 556 7.55 -8.48 -9.14
N SER A 557 8.65 -8.98 -8.56
CA SER A 557 10.02 -8.56 -8.88
C SER A 557 10.52 -9.17 -10.20
N ASN A 558 11.54 -8.57 -10.79
CA ASN A 558 12.07 -8.91 -12.11
C ASN A 558 13.53 -9.36 -12.01
N PHE A 559 13.88 -10.44 -12.71
CA PHE A 559 15.23 -11.00 -12.76
C PHE A 559 15.59 -11.41 -14.18
N SER A 560 16.74 -10.95 -14.69
CA SER A 560 17.23 -11.35 -16.01
C SER A 560 18.74 -11.59 -16.07
N ILE A 561 19.14 -12.63 -16.80
CA ILE A 561 20.53 -12.88 -17.22
C ILE A 561 20.53 -13.15 -18.74
N SER A 562 21.44 -12.52 -19.47
CA SER A 562 21.72 -12.84 -20.88
C SER A 562 23.21 -13.02 -21.14
N GLY A 563 23.55 -13.86 -22.13
CA GLY A 563 24.92 -14.14 -22.57
C GLY A 563 25.09 -14.24 -24.08
N ASP A 564 26.35 -14.22 -24.53
CA ASP A 564 26.81 -14.63 -25.86
C ASP A 564 28.19 -15.32 -25.78
N GLY A 565 28.76 -15.74 -26.91
CA GLY A 565 30.12 -16.29 -26.99
C GLY A 565 30.20 -17.81 -27.11
N SER A 566 31.42 -18.35 -27.26
CA SER A 566 31.69 -19.78 -27.45
C SER A 566 32.08 -20.51 -26.17
N GLY A 567 32.35 -19.78 -25.09
CA GLY A 567 32.70 -20.33 -23.79
C GLY A 567 31.57 -21.13 -23.10
N ASP A 568 31.99 -22.08 -22.27
CA ASP A 568 31.13 -22.93 -21.43
C ASP A 568 30.67 -22.18 -20.17
N ILE A 569 29.96 -21.07 -20.37
CA ILE A 569 29.55 -20.19 -19.27
C ILE A 569 28.51 -20.83 -18.36
N THR A 570 28.47 -20.37 -17.10
CA THR A 570 27.38 -20.65 -16.17
C THR A 570 26.64 -19.35 -15.87
N ALA A 571 25.31 -19.32 -15.96
CA ALA A 571 24.56 -18.12 -15.53
C ALA A 571 24.59 -17.98 -14.01
N ILE A 572 24.26 -19.04 -13.26
CA ILE A 572 24.24 -19.06 -11.79
C ILE A 572 25.00 -20.27 -11.24
N ASN A 573 25.99 -20.04 -10.38
CA ASN A 573 26.69 -21.10 -9.64
C ASN A 573 26.45 -20.94 -8.13
N LEU A 574 25.63 -21.81 -7.52
CA LEU A 574 25.33 -21.82 -6.08
C LEU A 574 26.13 -22.95 -5.41
N SER A 575 27.25 -22.62 -4.77
CA SER A 575 28.13 -23.61 -4.13
C SER A 575 27.62 -24.04 -2.74
N GLY A 576 26.38 -24.52 -2.69
CA GLY A 576 25.60 -24.78 -1.47
C GLY A 576 24.61 -23.67 -1.11
N GLY A 577 24.57 -22.58 -1.89
CA GLY A 577 23.62 -21.49 -1.75
C GLY A 577 22.19 -21.83 -2.20
N LYS A 578 21.26 -20.93 -1.87
CA LYS A 578 19.82 -21.04 -2.16
C LYS A 578 19.38 -19.99 -3.18
N PHE A 579 18.48 -20.35 -4.07
CA PHE A 579 17.73 -19.39 -4.89
C PHE A 579 16.22 -19.61 -4.68
N THR A 580 15.49 -18.54 -4.35
CA THR A 580 14.02 -18.55 -4.17
C THR A 580 13.35 -17.47 -5.02
N SER A 581 12.11 -17.76 -5.42
CA SER A 581 11.21 -16.79 -6.05
C SER A 581 9.77 -17.15 -5.71
N ASP A 582 8.92 -16.15 -5.50
CA ASP A 582 7.48 -16.28 -5.44
C ASP A 582 6.86 -15.26 -6.39
N GLN A 583 5.84 -15.62 -7.18
CA GLN A 583 5.13 -14.70 -8.10
C GLN A 583 6.05 -13.72 -8.88
N PRO A 584 7.13 -14.15 -9.55
CA PRO A 584 8.02 -13.22 -10.26
C PRO A 584 7.28 -12.51 -11.40
N GLY A 585 7.47 -11.19 -11.53
CA GLY A 585 6.96 -10.45 -12.69
C GLY A 585 7.59 -10.97 -13.98
N GLU A 586 8.92 -11.16 -13.96
CA GLU A 586 9.65 -11.99 -14.92
C GLU A 586 10.90 -12.59 -14.26
N PHE A 587 11.13 -13.87 -14.47
CA PHE A 587 12.44 -14.52 -14.32
C PHE A 587 12.87 -15.04 -15.70
N ASN A 588 14.00 -14.59 -16.20
CA ASN A 588 14.48 -14.96 -17.53
C ASN A 588 16.00 -15.15 -17.58
N ILE A 589 16.47 -16.36 -17.86
CA ILE A 589 17.86 -16.63 -18.24
C ILE A 589 17.87 -17.04 -19.71
N ASP A 590 18.55 -16.27 -20.56
CA ASP A 590 18.73 -16.56 -21.98
C ASP A 590 20.22 -16.69 -22.34
N LEU A 591 20.66 -17.95 -22.48
CA LEU A 591 21.97 -18.33 -23.01
C LEU A 591 21.84 -18.99 -24.40
N SER A 592 20.76 -18.74 -25.14
CA SER A 592 20.53 -19.34 -26.47
C SER A 592 21.60 -18.97 -27.50
N LYS A 593 22.27 -17.83 -27.31
CA LYS A 593 23.38 -17.34 -28.15
C LYS A 593 24.74 -17.97 -27.80
N ASN A 594 24.85 -18.67 -26.67
CA ASN A 594 26.09 -19.31 -26.25
C ASN A 594 26.29 -20.65 -26.96
N THR A 595 27.39 -20.81 -27.69
CA THR A 595 27.69 -22.04 -28.46
C THR A 595 28.48 -23.10 -27.70
N GLY A 596 28.92 -22.80 -26.47
CA GLY A 596 29.51 -23.77 -25.55
C GLY A 596 28.58 -24.97 -25.27
N SER A 597 29.16 -26.15 -25.15
CA SER A 597 28.46 -27.43 -24.99
C SER A 597 28.28 -27.85 -23.52
N ASN A 598 29.15 -27.37 -22.64
CA ASN A 598 29.09 -27.55 -21.19
C ASN A 598 28.45 -26.35 -20.47
N LYS A 599 27.91 -25.36 -21.21
CA LYS A 599 27.17 -24.24 -20.61
C LYS A 599 26.02 -24.73 -19.72
N ALA A 600 25.72 -23.97 -18.67
CA ALA A 600 24.66 -24.26 -17.71
C ALA A 600 23.92 -23.00 -17.27
N LEU A 601 22.60 -23.08 -17.13
CA LEU A 601 21.83 -21.99 -16.51
C LEU A 601 22.09 -21.97 -14.99
N ILE A 602 22.05 -23.15 -14.36
CA ILE A 602 22.33 -23.33 -12.93
C ILE A 602 23.26 -24.54 -12.77
N GLN A 603 24.47 -24.33 -12.22
CA GLN A 603 25.44 -25.43 -12.11
C GLN A 603 25.29 -26.26 -10.84
N ASN A 604 24.91 -25.64 -9.72
CA ASN A 604 24.80 -26.29 -8.40
C ASN A 604 23.69 -25.64 -7.57
N GLY A 605 23.24 -26.32 -6.51
CA GLY A 605 22.26 -25.81 -5.54
C GLY A 605 20.80 -26.08 -5.92
N THR A 606 19.85 -25.50 -5.17
CA THR A 606 18.41 -25.78 -5.34
C THR A 606 17.64 -24.51 -5.63
N ILE A 607 16.80 -24.54 -6.67
CA ILE A 607 15.74 -23.54 -6.88
C ILE A 607 14.46 -24.00 -6.19
N ASN A 608 13.75 -23.06 -5.56
CA ASN A 608 12.42 -23.28 -4.99
C ASN A 608 11.54 -22.11 -5.44
N PHE A 609 10.71 -22.32 -6.46
CA PHE A 609 9.80 -21.30 -7.00
C PHE A 609 8.36 -21.63 -6.62
N THR A 610 7.59 -20.65 -6.16
CA THR A 610 6.16 -20.79 -5.84
C THR A 610 5.31 -19.87 -6.69
N ARG A 611 4.08 -20.31 -6.99
CA ARG A 611 3.10 -19.57 -7.79
C ARG A 611 3.71 -19.03 -9.09
N VAL A 612 4.04 -19.94 -9.99
CA VAL A 612 4.66 -19.61 -11.28
C VAL A 612 3.97 -20.27 -12.47
N LYS A 613 4.14 -19.69 -13.66
CA LYS A 613 4.14 -20.42 -14.94
C LYS A 613 5.58 -20.62 -15.42
N THR A 614 5.77 -21.45 -16.44
CA THR A 614 7.01 -21.51 -17.21
C THR A 614 6.73 -21.58 -18.70
N LYS A 615 7.73 -21.30 -19.54
CA LYS A 615 7.64 -21.53 -20.99
C LYS A 615 8.06 -22.97 -21.31
N LEU A 616 7.16 -23.72 -21.93
CA LEU A 616 7.36 -25.12 -22.31
C LEU A 616 8.28 -25.26 -23.53
N ALA A 617 8.77 -26.48 -23.78
CA ALA A 617 9.67 -26.80 -24.88
C ALA A 617 9.09 -26.53 -26.30
N ASP A 618 7.76 -26.46 -26.45
CA ASP A 618 7.08 -26.05 -27.70
C ASP A 618 6.90 -24.52 -27.83
N GLY A 619 7.27 -23.77 -26.80
CA GLY A 619 7.17 -22.32 -26.72
C GLY A 619 5.86 -21.79 -26.12
N GLN A 620 4.92 -22.64 -25.70
CA GLN A 620 3.68 -22.21 -25.00
C GLN A 620 3.95 -21.89 -23.52
N GLU A 621 3.04 -21.17 -22.87
CA GLU A 621 3.02 -21.10 -21.40
C GLU A 621 2.46 -22.40 -20.80
N SER A 622 3.00 -22.79 -19.65
CA SER A 622 2.40 -23.82 -18.81
C SER A 622 1.09 -23.33 -18.20
N ALA A 623 0.25 -24.27 -17.76
CA ALA A 623 -0.76 -23.97 -16.75
C ALA A 623 -0.09 -23.41 -15.46
N PRO A 624 -0.83 -22.67 -14.61
CA PRO A 624 -0.37 -22.27 -13.28
C PRO A 624 0.22 -23.42 -12.47
N ILE A 625 1.39 -23.23 -11.85
CA ILE A 625 2.09 -24.20 -11.01
C ILE A 625 2.22 -23.64 -9.59
N LYS A 626 1.80 -24.41 -8.58
CA LYS A 626 1.82 -24.00 -7.17
C LYS A 626 3.24 -23.93 -6.63
N SER A 627 4.07 -24.93 -6.94
CA SER A 627 5.47 -24.97 -6.53
C SER A 627 6.34 -25.83 -7.45
N ILE A 628 7.57 -25.39 -7.69
CA ILE A 628 8.63 -26.08 -8.41
C ILE A 628 9.87 -26.12 -7.52
N LYS A 629 10.40 -27.32 -7.26
CA LYS A 629 11.66 -27.54 -6.54
C LYS A 629 12.56 -28.45 -7.36
N VAL A 630 13.73 -27.93 -7.74
CA VAL A 630 14.72 -28.65 -8.57
C VAL A 630 16.10 -28.42 -7.98
N THR A 631 16.82 -29.51 -7.73
CA THR A 631 18.21 -29.50 -7.27
C THR A 631 19.15 -29.78 -8.45
N PHE A 632 20.13 -28.91 -8.64
CA PHE A 632 21.15 -28.98 -9.68
C PHE A 632 22.47 -29.51 -9.11
N LYS A 633 23.12 -30.38 -9.86
CA LYS A 633 24.45 -30.92 -9.54
C LYS A 633 25.30 -30.99 -10.81
N ASN A 634 26.41 -30.25 -10.84
CA ASN A 634 27.29 -30.13 -12.01
C ASN A 634 26.55 -29.77 -13.32
N GLY A 635 25.51 -28.93 -13.24
CA GLY A 635 24.68 -28.51 -14.37
C GLY A 635 23.49 -29.43 -14.70
N VAL A 636 23.35 -30.56 -14.01
CA VAL A 636 22.26 -31.53 -14.25
C VAL A 636 21.13 -31.32 -13.23
N PRO A 637 19.88 -31.04 -13.68
CA PRO A 637 18.71 -30.91 -12.81
C PRO A 637 18.19 -32.26 -12.32
N THR A 638 17.69 -32.29 -11.09
CA THR A 638 16.88 -33.37 -10.50
C THR A 638 15.61 -32.73 -9.93
N VAL A 639 14.43 -33.23 -10.30
CA VAL A 639 13.16 -32.74 -9.78
C VAL A 639 12.94 -33.33 -8.38
N ASP A 640 12.94 -32.47 -7.37
CA ASP A 640 12.64 -32.86 -5.99
C ASP A 640 11.11 -32.90 -5.77
N SER A 641 10.41 -31.86 -6.25
CA SER A 641 8.94 -31.83 -6.30
C SER A 641 8.40 -30.77 -7.26
N ILE A 642 7.30 -31.09 -7.97
CA ILE A 642 6.49 -30.10 -8.70
C ILE A 642 5.01 -30.36 -8.39
N VAL A 643 4.26 -29.30 -8.08
CA VAL A 643 2.85 -29.35 -7.69
C VAL A 643 2.03 -28.43 -8.59
N GLY A 644 1.04 -28.99 -9.29
CA GLY A 644 0.22 -28.26 -10.27
C GLY A 644 -1.18 -28.88 -10.48
N PRO A 645 -1.93 -28.47 -11.52
CA PRO A 645 -3.37 -28.70 -11.60
C PRO A 645 -3.77 -30.04 -12.21
N ASN A 646 -2.88 -30.71 -12.95
CA ASN A 646 -3.11 -32.04 -13.51
C ASN A 646 -1.80 -32.69 -13.96
N GLU A 647 -1.85 -34.00 -14.15
CA GLU A 647 -0.72 -34.85 -14.56
C GLU A 647 -0.02 -34.36 -15.83
N THR A 648 -0.78 -34.10 -16.90
CA THR A 648 -0.24 -33.64 -18.19
C THR A 648 0.51 -32.31 -18.06
N GLY A 649 -0.10 -31.33 -17.38
CA GLY A 649 0.50 -30.01 -17.16
C GLY A 649 1.80 -30.08 -16.36
N VAL A 650 1.82 -30.86 -15.27
CA VAL A 650 3.02 -31.05 -14.45
C VAL A 650 4.10 -31.82 -15.20
N ASN A 651 3.76 -32.90 -15.90
CA ASN A 651 4.73 -33.70 -16.65
C ASN A 651 5.34 -32.95 -17.83
N ASN A 652 4.61 -32.01 -18.45
CA ASN A 652 5.16 -31.08 -19.45
C ASN A 652 6.18 -30.09 -18.85
N VAL A 653 6.00 -29.67 -17.59
CA VAL A 653 6.99 -28.85 -16.87
C VAL A 653 8.20 -29.70 -16.48
N VAL A 654 7.99 -30.93 -16.00
CA VAL A 654 9.10 -31.88 -15.71
C VAL A 654 9.96 -32.11 -16.95
N SER A 655 9.36 -32.41 -18.11
CA SER A 655 10.11 -32.66 -19.35
C SER A 655 10.84 -31.41 -19.85
N THR A 656 10.23 -30.23 -19.75
CA THR A 656 10.86 -28.94 -20.07
C THR A 656 12.10 -28.68 -19.20
N LEU A 657 11.99 -28.90 -17.88
CA LEU A 657 13.08 -28.67 -16.92
C LEU A 657 14.16 -29.77 -16.91
N THR A 658 13.93 -30.91 -17.58
CA THR A 658 14.87 -32.04 -17.62
C THR A 658 15.39 -32.39 -19.02
N ASN A 659 14.90 -31.74 -20.08
CA ASN A 659 15.45 -31.87 -21.44
C ASN A 659 16.76 -31.04 -21.60
N PRO A 660 17.92 -31.67 -21.88
CA PRO A 660 19.20 -30.98 -22.03
C PRO A 660 19.25 -29.89 -23.10
N ASP A 661 18.45 -30.00 -24.15
CA ASP A 661 18.42 -29.00 -25.23
C ASP A 661 17.75 -27.69 -24.75
N VAL A 662 16.86 -27.79 -23.75
CA VAL A 662 16.11 -26.67 -23.17
C VAL A 662 16.81 -26.13 -21.92
N TYR A 663 17.04 -26.96 -20.89
CA TYR A 663 17.54 -26.47 -19.59
C TYR A 663 18.99 -25.94 -19.61
N LYS A 664 19.74 -26.14 -20.70
CA LYS A 664 21.04 -25.49 -20.93
C LYS A 664 20.95 -24.15 -21.65
N SER A 665 19.81 -23.85 -22.26
CA SER A 665 19.64 -22.76 -23.24
C SER A 665 18.81 -21.62 -22.68
N THR A 666 17.63 -21.91 -22.12
CA THR A 666 16.73 -20.90 -21.54
C THR A 666 16.00 -21.41 -20.30
N ALA A 667 15.73 -20.49 -19.36
CA ALA A 667 14.82 -20.72 -18.24
C ALA A 667 13.93 -19.49 -18.06
N TYR A 668 12.61 -19.69 -18.14
CA TYR A 668 11.63 -18.61 -18.12
C TYR A 668 10.51 -18.91 -17.13
N PHE A 669 10.22 -18.00 -16.21
CA PHE A 669 9.09 -18.09 -15.29
C PHE A 669 8.43 -16.72 -15.09
N THR A 670 7.13 -16.73 -14.86
CA THR A 670 6.28 -15.56 -14.60
C THR A 670 5.25 -15.92 -13.53
N ALA A 671 4.54 -14.92 -12.98
CA ALA A 671 3.46 -15.12 -12.01
C ALA A 671 2.43 -16.18 -12.48
N SER A 672 1.91 -16.98 -11.55
CA SER A 672 0.87 -17.96 -11.88
C SER A 672 -0.46 -17.31 -12.26
N GLY A 673 -0.71 -16.11 -11.75
CA GLY A 673 -1.83 -15.24 -12.08
C GLY A 673 -1.74 -13.90 -11.35
N GLU A 674 -2.68 -13.01 -11.66
CA GLU A 674 -2.82 -11.71 -11.02
C GLU A 674 -3.32 -11.84 -9.56
N ASP A 675 -3.03 -10.84 -8.74
CA ASP A 675 -3.45 -10.79 -7.34
C ASP A 675 -4.99 -10.95 -7.18
N VAL A 676 -5.40 -11.49 -6.02
CA VAL A 676 -6.79 -11.79 -5.69
C VAL A 676 -7.20 -11.03 -4.44
N ASN A 677 -8.31 -10.29 -4.51
CA ASN A 677 -8.75 -9.36 -3.47
C ASN A 677 -10.19 -9.67 -3.04
N ILE A 678 -10.41 -9.83 -1.73
CA ILE A 678 -11.76 -9.95 -1.15
C ILE A 678 -12.24 -8.53 -0.82
N ASN A 679 -13.31 -8.08 -1.47
CA ASN A 679 -13.77 -6.69 -1.39
C ASN A 679 -14.91 -6.49 -0.39
N SER A 680 -15.65 -7.56 -0.10
CA SER A 680 -16.69 -7.58 0.94
C SER A 680 -17.01 -9.01 1.34
N VAL A 681 -17.20 -9.22 2.64
CA VAL A 681 -17.86 -10.39 3.22
C VAL A 681 -18.99 -9.90 4.14
N LYS A 682 -20.15 -10.53 4.03
CA LYS A 682 -21.32 -10.25 4.86
C LYS A 682 -22.08 -11.52 5.18
N LEU A 683 -22.75 -11.52 6.33
CA LEU A 683 -23.81 -12.45 6.66
C LEU A 683 -25.13 -11.77 6.33
N GLU A 684 -26.00 -12.43 5.55
CA GLU A 684 -27.29 -11.88 5.13
C GLU A 684 -28.39 -12.95 5.11
N ASN A 685 -29.64 -12.52 4.94
CA ASN A 685 -30.77 -13.42 4.76
C ASN A 685 -30.84 -13.85 3.29
N GLY A 686 -30.67 -15.15 3.03
CA GLY A 686 -30.87 -15.79 1.74
C GLY A 686 -32.33 -16.25 1.55
N THR A 687 -32.53 -17.24 0.67
CA THR A 687 -33.87 -17.78 0.39
C THR A 687 -34.43 -18.61 1.55
N ASN A 688 -35.77 -18.64 1.67
CA ASN A 688 -36.51 -19.41 2.67
C ASN A 688 -36.06 -19.16 4.13
N ASP A 689 -35.78 -17.88 4.44
CA ASP A 689 -35.29 -17.39 5.72
C ASP A 689 -34.05 -18.15 6.22
N ASN A 690 -33.20 -18.62 5.30
CA ASN A 690 -31.93 -19.22 5.64
C ASN A 690 -30.80 -18.20 5.50
N LYS A 691 -29.98 -18.08 6.53
CA LYS A 691 -28.82 -17.18 6.50
C LYS A 691 -27.80 -17.68 5.47
N GLN A 692 -27.14 -16.76 4.78
CA GLN A 692 -26.06 -17.06 3.84
C GLN A 692 -24.89 -16.11 4.05
N ILE A 693 -23.69 -16.62 3.84
CA ILE A 693 -22.47 -15.82 3.75
C ILE A 693 -22.31 -15.43 2.29
N ALA A 694 -22.26 -14.13 2.03
CA ALA A 694 -22.17 -13.58 0.68
C ALA A 694 -21.00 -12.59 0.61
N GLY A 695 -20.45 -12.42 -0.59
CA GLY A 695 -19.33 -11.51 -0.78
C GLY A 695 -18.92 -11.36 -2.22
N ASN A 696 -17.90 -10.53 -2.44
CA ASN A 696 -17.30 -10.29 -3.75
C ASN A 696 -15.78 -10.41 -3.68
N VAL A 697 -15.20 -11.12 -4.65
CA VAL A 697 -13.76 -11.31 -4.83
C VAL A 697 -13.37 -10.96 -6.26
N THR A 698 -12.28 -10.20 -6.44
CA THR A 698 -11.79 -9.75 -7.75
C THR A 698 -10.37 -10.21 -8.03
N SER A 699 -10.02 -10.29 -9.31
CA SER A 699 -8.65 -10.44 -9.80
C SER A 699 -8.54 -9.80 -11.18
N GLU A 700 -7.41 -9.17 -11.52
CA GLU A 700 -7.20 -8.60 -12.86
C GLU A 700 -7.21 -9.68 -13.97
N SER A 701 -7.02 -10.96 -13.59
CA SER A 701 -7.23 -12.14 -14.43
C SER A 701 -8.72 -12.49 -14.70
N GLY A 702 -9.64 -11.58 -14.39
CA GLY A 702 -11.09 -11.76 -14.44
C GLY A 702 -11.65 -12.37 -13.15
N ASN A 703 -12.91 -12.07 -12.84
CA ASN A 703 -13.48 -12.37 -11.52
C ASN A 703 -14.15 -13.75 -11.43
N GLY A 704 -14.45 -14.40 -12.56
CA GLY A 704 -14.98 -15.77 -12.61
C GLY A 704 -13.95 -16.83 -12.23
N ASP A 705 -14.43 -17.97 -11.73
CA ASP A 705 -13.65 -19.14 -11.32
C ASP A 705 -12.57 -18.86 -10.25
N ILE A 706 -12.82 -17.90 -9.36
CA ILE A 706 -12.08 -17.77 -8.09
C ILE A 706 -12.70 -18.75 -7.09
N TYR A 707 -11.89 -19.62 -6.50
CA TYR A 707 -12.33 -20.64 -5.54
C TYR A 707 -12.37 -20.07 -4.14
N VAL A 708 -13.48 -20.29 -3.41
CA VAL A 708 -13.75 -19.66 -2.11
C VAL A 708 -13.93 -20.74 -1.04
N ASN A 709 -13.10 -20.68 0.00
CA ASN A 709 -13.21 -21.52 1.18
C ASN A 709 -13.59 -20.70 2.41
N VAL A 710 -14.77 -21.01 2.95
CA VAL A 710 -15.37 -20.37 4.13
C VAL A 710 -15.18 -21.29 5.33
N THR A 711 -14.57 -20.78 6.39
CA THR A 711 -14.36 -21.47 7.66
C THR A 711 -15.09 -20.72 8.76
N ILE A 712 -15.86 -21.42 9.59
CA ILE A 712 -16.60 -20.82 10.70
C ILE A 712 -16.14 -21.46 12.01
N LYS A 713 -15.84 -20.62 13.00
CA LYS A 713 -15.57 -21.01 14.38
C LYS A 713 -16.57 -20.28 15.28
N ASN A 714 -17.35 -21.04 16.03
CA ASN A 714 -18.34 -20.54 16.98
C ASN A 714 -17.70 -19.80 18.17
N GLY A 715 -18.49 -19.02 18.90
CA GLY A 715 -18.03 -18.30 20.10
C GLY A 715 -17.61 -19.23 21.26
N ASP A 716 -18.08 -20.47 21.27
CA ASP A 716 -17.63 -21.55 22.16
C ASP A 716 -16.32 -22.24 21.69
N GLY A 717 -15.79 -21.83 20.53
CA GLY A 717 -14.59 -22.36 19.92
C GLY A 717 -14.79 -23.55 18.97
N SER A 718 -16.00 -24.11 18.86
CA SER A 718 -16.29 -25.24 17.96
C SER A 718 -16.22 -24.84 16.48
N THR A 719 -15.72 -25.74 15.62
CA THR A 719 -15.62 -25.52 14.18
C THR A 719 -16.83 -26.09 13.44
N VAL A 720 -17.39 -25.33 12.50
CA VAL A 720 -18.54 -25.73 11.70
C VAL A 720 -18.08 -26.09 10.28
N THR A 721 -18.47 -27.29 9.83
CA THR A 721 -18.18 -27.79 8.46
C THR A 721 -19.32 -27.42 7.52
N LEU A 722 -18.99 -26.69 6.44
CA LEU A 722 -19.93 -26.33 5.37
C LEU A 722 -19.77 -27.27 4.16
N PRO A 723 -20.83 -27.51 3.35
CA PRO A 723 -20.73 -28.25 2.11
C PRO A 723 -19.73 -27.64 1.12
N THR A 724 -18.97 -28.49 0.43
CA THR A 724 -18.05 -28.08 -0.65
C THR A 724 -18.69 -28.32 -2.02
N THR A 725 -19.02 -27.24 -2.73
CA THR A 725 -19.66 -27.32 -4.06
C THR A 725 -18.68 -27.19 -5.22
N ALA A 726 -17.44 -26.77 -4.96
CA ALA A 726 -16.39 -26.65 -5.97
C ALA A 726 -15.15 -27.48 -5.58
N SER A 727 -14.35 -27.90 -6.57
CA SER A 727 -13.12 -28.63 -6.33
C SER A 727 -12.15 -28.53 -7.51
N VAL A 728 -10.84 -28.56 -7.24
CA VAL A 728 -9.80 -28.78 -8.25
C VAL A 728 -8.91 -29.95 -7.85
N ASP A 729 -8.38 -30.66 -8.84
CA ASP A 729 -7.33 -31.64 -8.58
C ASP A 729 -5.96 -30.94 -8.48
N GLN A 730 -5.06 -31.55 -7.72
CA GLN A 730 -3.68 -31.11 -7.51
C GLN A 730 -2.77 -32.32 -7.70
N TYR A 731 -2.06 -32.37 -8.83
CA TYR A 731 -1.07 -33.40 -9.12
C TYR A 731 0.29 -32.99 -8.57
N THR A 732 0.95 -33.92 -7.89
CA THR A 732 2.30 -33.78 -7.35
C THR A 732 3.21 -34.82 -7.98
N VAL A 733 4.31 -34.37 -8.56
CA VAL A 733 5.52 -35.17 -8.78
C VAL A 733 6.44 -34.94 -7.58
N ASN A 734 7.01 -35.98 -7.00
CA ASN A 734 8.07 -35.90 -5.99
C ASN A 734 8.88 -37.20 -5.95
N SER A 735 9.94 -37.25 -5.13
CA SER A 735 10.80 -38.43 -4.99
C SER A 735 10.15 -39.63 -4.29
N ASP A 736 9.06 -39.43 -3.55
CA ASP A 736 8.39 -40.47 -2.76
C ASP A 736 7.27 -41.19 -3.55
N GLY A 737 6.73 -40.56 -4.60
CA GLY A 737 5.74 -41.10 -5.50
C GLY A 737 4.72 -40.07 -6.00
N ASN A 738 4.46 -40.07 -7.31
CA ASN A 738 3.46 -39.20 -7.92
C ASN A 738 2.06 -39.46 -7.34
N ASN A 739 1.30 -38.39 -7.08
CA ASN A 739 -0.03 -38.50 -6.48
C ASN A 739 -0.96 -37.36 -6.95
N THR A 740 -2.27 -37.63 -6.91
CA THR A 740 -3.32 -36.63 -7.12
C THR A 740 -4.07 -36.40 -5.81
N THR A 741 -4.06 -35.17 -5.32
CA THR A 741 -4.87 -34.72 -4.16
C THR A 741 -6.02 -33.88 -4.68
N LYS A 742 -7.25 -34.13 -4.22
CA LYS A 742 -8.41 -33.31 -4.58
C LYS A 742 -8.64 -32.21 -3.54
N LEU A 743 -8.51 -30.95 -3.96
CA LEU A 743 -8.78 -29.77 -3.13
C LEU A 743 -10.25 -29.38 -3.29
N ASN A 744 -11.00 -29.38 -2.18
CA ASN A 744 -12.41 -29.02 -2.17
C ASN A 744 -12.58 -27.61 -1.56
N TYR A 745 -13.54 -26.85 -2.09
CA TYR A 745 -13.85 -25.49 -1.70
C TYR A 745 -15.35 -25.35 -1.46
N THR A 746 -15.74 -24.48 -0.52
CA THR A 746 -17.14 -24.23 -0.19
C THR A 746 -17.94 -23.82 -1.44
N THR A 747 -17.40 -22.91 -2.24
CA THR A 747 -17.98 -22.46 -3.52
C THR A 747 -16.91 -21.90 -4.46
N LYS A 748 -17.34 -21.34 -5.60
CA LYS A 748 -16.54 -20.49 -6.48
C LYS A 748 -17.36 -19.27 -6.94
N THR A 749 -16.70 -18.24 -7.44
CA THR A 749 -17.35 -17.00 -7.88
C THR A 749 -18.11 -17.12 -9.20
N ASP A 750 -19.12 -16.26 -9.38
CA ASP A 750 -19.72 -15.92 -10.67
C ASP A 750 -18.76 -15.08 -11.55
N GLU A 751 -19.14 -14.80 -12.80
CA GLU A 751 -18.34 -14.00 -13.73
C GLU A 751 -18.00 -12.58 -13.23
N ASN A 752 -18.78 -12.05 -12.28
CA ASN A 752 -18.61 -10.73 -11.70
C ASN A 752 -17.75 -10.75 -10.41
N GLY A 753 -17.47 -11.92 -9.85
CA GLY A 753 -16.72 -12.11 -8.60
C GLY A 753 -17.59 -12.38 -7.38
N ASN A 754 -18.90 -12.47 -7.53
CA ASN A 754 -19.81 -12.69 -6.40
C ASN A 754 -19.81 -14.16 -5.99
N PHE A 755 -19.92 -14.42 -4.69
CA PHE A 755 -20.16 -15.75 -4.17
C PHE A 755 -21.27 -15.73 -3.10
N THR A 756 -21.98 -16.84 -2.96
CA THR A 756 -22.90 -17.11 -1.86
C THR A 756 -22.68 -18.51 -1.31
N VAL A 757 -22.85 -18.66 0.00
CA VAL A 757 -22.70 -19.90 0.77
C VAL A 757 -23.84 -19.97 1.79
N PRO A 758 -24.86 -20.81 1.59
CA PRO A 758 -25.91 -21.02 2.58
C PRO A 758 -25.34 -21.60 3.88
N LEU A 759 -25.84 -21.14 5.03
CA LEU A 759 -25.52 -21.74 6.33
C LEU A 759 -26.32 -23.02 6.55
N VAL A 760 -25.88 -24.10 5.89
CA VAL A 760 -26.43 -25.44 6.05
C VAL A 760 -25.35 -26.48 6.34
N ASP A 761 -25.72 -27.56 7.03
CA ASP A 761 -24.84 -28.72 7.23
C ASP A 761 -24.72 -29.57 5.95
N ALA A 762 -23.94 -30.66 6.02
CA ALA A 762 -23.77 -31.61 4.91
C ALA A 762 -25.07 -32.32 4.46
N ASN A 763 -26.17 -32.21 5.21
CA ASN A 763 -27.48 -32.77 4.90
C ASN A 763 -28.50 -31.71 4.43
N GLY A 764 -28.16 -30.42 4.49
CA GLY A 764 -29.05 -29.30 4.16
C GLY A 764 -29.82 -28.70 5.34
N ASN A 765 -29.54 -29.10 6.59
CA ASN A 765 -30.16 -28.54 7.79
C ASN A 765 -29.61 -27.13 8.08
N LYS A 766 -30.46 -26.17 8.46
CA LYS A 766 -30.02 -24.80 8.83
C LYS A 766 -29.04 -24.81 10.01
N ILE A 767 -27.96 -24.04 9.92
CA ILE A 767 -26.97 -23.87 10.98
C ILE A 767 -27.27 -22.62 11.81
N THR A 768 -27.30 -22.77 13.13
CA THR A 768 -27.36 -21.65 14.09
C THR A 768 -25.95 -21.28 14.55
N LEU A 769 -25.60 -19.99 14.46
CA LEU A 769 -24.33 -19.46 14.96
C LEU A 769 -24.47 -18.98 16.41
N THR A 770 -23.43 -19.13 17.23
CA THR A 770 -23.37 -18.56 18.58
C THR A 770 -22.78 -17.15 18.58
N LYS A 771 -23.20 -16.28 19.52
CA LYS A 771 -22.67 -14.90 19.63
C LYS A 771 -21.15 -14.94 19.84
N GLY A 772 -20.42 -14.19 19.01
CA GLY A 772 -18.95 -14.23 18.93
C GLY A 772 -18.37 -15.19 17.88
N ALA A 773 -19.20 -15.88 17.08
CA ALA A 773 -18.71 -16.76 16.01
C ALA A 773 -17.96 -15.95 14.92
N THR A 774 -16.73 -16.36 14.61
CA THR A 774 -15.91 -15.79 13.54
C THR A 774 -16.09 -16.55 12.23
N ILE A 775 -16.37 -15.83 11.15
CA ILE A 775 -16.53 -16.35 9.79
C ILE A 775 -15.37 -15.84 8.96
N THR A 776 -14.41 -16.71 8.64
CA THR A 776 -13.23 -16.39 7.83
C THR A 776 -13.42 -16.88 6.40
N VAL A 777 -13.26 -15.98 5.43
CA VAL A 777 -13.31 -16.28 3.99
C VAL A 777 -11.90 -16.21 3.42
N ASN A 778 -11.50 -17.29 2.76
CA ASN A 778 -10.27 -17.38 1.98
C ASN A 778 -10.67 -17.53 0.52
N ALA A 779 -9.93 -16.90 -0.39
CA ALA A 779 -10.16 -17.03 -1.83
C ALA A 779 -8.85 -17.28 -2.57
N THR A 780 -8.89 -18.10 -3.63
CA THR A 780 -7.70 -18.44 -4.42
C THR A 780 -8.03 -18.61 -5.90
N LYS A 781 -7.16 -18.15 -6.78
CA LYS A 781 -7.22 -18.38 -8.24
C LYS A 781 -5.82 -18.58 -8.77
N ASN A 782 -5.60 -19.59 -9.61
CA ASN A 782 -4.26 -19.94 -10.12
C ASN A 782 -3.20 -20.16 -9.02
N TYR A 783 -3.61 -20.61 -7.83
CA TYR A 783 -2.82 -20.70 -6.59
C TYR A 783 -2.37 -19.36 -5.99
N VAL A 784 -2.85 -18.23 -6.52
CA VAL A 784 -2.71 -16.90 -5.91
C VAL A 784 -3.79 -16.77 -4.84
N ASP A 785 -3.38 -16.69 -3.59
CA ASP A 785 -4.27 -16.66 -2.44
C ASP A 785 -4.50 -15.21 -2.00
N ALA A 786 -5.76 -14.84 -1.77
CA ALA A 786 -6.14 -13.54 -1.23
C ALA A 786 -5.77 -13.42 0.26
N THR A 787 -5.59 -12.19 0.75
CA THR A 787 -5.62 -11.93 2.20
C THR A 787 -6.99 -12.31 2.75
N PRO A 788 -7.10 -13.20 3.76
CA PRO A 788 -8.41 -13.63 4.27
C PRO A 788 -9.17 -12.50 4.96
N ASP A 789 -10.46 -12.38 4.66
CA ASP A 789 -11.39 -11.49 5.37
C ASP A 789 -12.10 -12.27 6.49
N THR A 790 -12.45 -11.61 7.61
CA THR A 790 -13.11 -12.25 8.74
C THR A 790 -14.13 -11.32 9.41
N ILE A 791 -15.40 -11.72 9.38
CA ILE A 791 -16.48 -11.06 10.10
C ILE A 791 -16.83 -11.81 11.39
N THR A 792 -17.36 -11.09 12.39
CA THR A 792 -17.82 -11.68 13.65
C THR A 792 -19.33 -11.56 13.80
N TYR A 793 -20.01 -12.66 14.10
CA TYR A 793 -21.45 -12.70 14.37
C TYR A 793 -21.75 -12.18 15.78
N SER A 794 -22.22 -10.94 15.87
CA SER A 794 -22.73 -10.35 17.11
C SER A 794 -24.19 -9.89 16.93
N PRO A 795 -25.18 -10.78 17.12
CA PRO A 795 -26.59 -10.38 17.12
C PRO A 795 -26.88 -9.42 18.27
N ALA A 796 -27.80 -8.47 18.03
CA ALA A 796 -28.21 -7.46 18.99
C ALA A 796 -28.96 -8.03 20.21
N ASP A 797 -28.94 -7.32 21.34
CA ASP A 797 -29.77 -7.66 22.51
C ASP A 797 -31.18 -7.10 22.35
N LYS A 798 -32.14 -7.99 22.11
CA LYS A 798 -33.55 -7.66 21.87
C LYS A 798 -34.40 -7.58 23.13
N THR A 799 -33.88 -7.96 24.31
CA THR A 799 -34.67 -8.14 25.54
C THR A 799 -35.63 -6.97 25.83
N LYS A 800 -35.15 -5.73 25.71
CA LYS A 800 -35.95 -4.52 25.97
C LYS A 800 -36.97 -4.20 24.87
N LEU A 801 -36.70 -4.61 23.63
CA LEU A 801 -37.65 -4.52 22.52
C LEU A 801 -38.76 -5.54 22.72
N GLU A 802 -38.41 -6.78 23.07
CA GLU A 802 -39.36 -7.84 23.44
C GLU A 802 -40.26 -7.41 24.60
N GLU A 803 -39.70 -6.84 25.68
CA GLU A 803 -40.47 -6.23 26.79
C GLU A 803 -41.47 -5.18 26.28
N ALA A 804 -41.00 -4.19 25.51
CA ALA A 804 -41.83 -3.09 25.02
C ALA A 804 -42.91 -3.51 24.00
N LEU A 805 -42.70 -4.62 23.28
CA LEU A 805 -43.66 -5.27 22.39
C LEU A 805 -44.70 -6.10 23.17
N ASN A 806 -44.30 -6.82 24.21
CA ASN A 806 -45.22 -7.57 25.07
C ASN A 806 -46.19 -6.64 25.81
N GLU A 807 -45.74 -5.45 26.21
CA GLU A 807 -46.59 -4.41 26.82
C GLU A 807 -47.65 -3.83 25.87
N ALA A 808 -47.54 -4.01 24.55
CA ALA A 808 -48.38 -3.34 23.56
C ALA A 808 -49.89 -3.53 23.82
N SER A 809 -50.30 -4.78 24.05
CA SER A 809 -51.70 -5.12 24.33
C SER A 809 -52.26 -4.49 25.61
N THR A 810 -51.40 -4.13 26.57
CA THR A 810 -51.77 -3.40 27.79
C THR A 810 -51.92 -1.90 27.50
N VAL A 811 -51.00 -1.32 26.72
CA VAL A 811 -51.06 0.09 26.31
C VAL A 811 -52.28 0.34 25.43
N GLU A 812 -52.52 -0.49 24.40
CA GLU A 812 -53.70 -0.42 23.52
C GLU A 812 -55.02 -0.57 24.28
N ASN A 813 -55.00 -1.25 25.44
CA ASN A 813 -56.17 -1.37 26.30
C ASN A 813 -56.38 -0.22 27.30
N SER A 814 -55.41 0.69 27.45
CA SER A 814 -55.51 1.83 28.36
C SER A 814 -56.36 2.97 27.81
N ASP A 815 -56.94 3.78 28.69
CA ASP A 815 -57.60 5.04 28.32
C ASP A 815 -56.62 6.02 27.65
N ALA A 816 -55.33 5.95 27.99
CA ALA A 816 -54.29 6.77 27.37
C ALA A 816 -54.16 6.51 25.86
N TYR A 817 -54.37 5.27 25.40
CA TYR A 817 -54.46 4.95 23.97
C TYR A 817 -55.88 5.18 23.42
N LYS A 818 -56.90 4.59 24.06
CA LYS A 818 -58.29 4.58 23.54
C LYS A 818 -58.90 5.96 23.36
N ASN A 819 -58.49 6.94 24.18
CA ASN A 819 -58.96 8.32 24.11
C ASN A 819 -57.97 9.29 23.44
N ALA A 820 -56.84 8.79 22.91
CA ALA A 820 -55.88 9.64 22.18
C ALA A 820 -56.38 10.00 20.78
N ASP A 821 -55.82 11.07 20.19
CA ASP A 821 -56.09 11.43 18.80
C ASP A 821 -55.67 10.28 17.83
N SER A 822 -56.41 10.09 16.74
CA SER A 822 -56.28 8.93 15.83
C SER A 822 -54.88 8.70 15.30
N ASP A 823 -54.15 9.78 15.05
CA ASP A 823 -52.84 9.75 14.41
C ASP A 823 -51.76 9.32 15.42
N LEU A 824 -51.98 9.56 16.71
CA LEU A 824 -51.14 9.11 17.81
C LEU A 824 -51.37 7.63 18.12
N GLN A 825 -52.64 7.18 18.08
CA GLN A 825 -52.98 5.74 18.11
C GLN A 825 -52.27 5.01 16.95
N LYS A 826 -52.43 5.50 15.73
CA LYS A 826 -51.78 4.93 14.53
C LYS A 826 -50.26 4.92 14.64
N ALA A 827 -49.64 6.02 15.08
CA ALA A 827 -48.19 6.10 15.26
C ALA A 827 -47.67 5.06 16.27
N TYR A 828 -48.42 4.76 17.33
CA TYR A 828 -48.06 3.70 18.28
C TYR A 828 -48.17 2.30 17.65
N THR A 829 -49.27 1.97 16.98
CA THR A 829 -49.41 0.66 16.30
C THR A 829 -48.40 0.47 15.17
N ASP A 830 -48.08 1.51 14.39
CA ASP A 830 -47.02 1.48 13.38
C ASP A 830 -45.64 1.24 14.00
N ALA A 831 -45.33 1.89 15.14
CA ALA A 831 -44.07 1.69 15.86
C ALA A 831 -43.95 0.27 16.45
N ILE A 832 -45.04 -0.26 17.02
CA ILE A 832 -45.11 -1.66 17.48
C ILE A 832 -44.87 -2.63 16.30
N LYS A 833 -45.52 -2.41 15.16
CA LYS A 833 -45.31 -3.24 13.97
C LYS A 833 -43.86 -3.20 13.47
N ALA A 834 -43.28 -2.00 13.36
CA ALA A 834 -41.88 -1.84 12.98
C ALA A 834 -40.93 -2.54 13.97
N GLY A 835 -41.23 -2.48 15.26
CA GLY A 835 -40.52 -3.24 16.29
C GLY A 835 -40.62 -4.75 16.10
N GLN A 836 -41.81 -5.28 15.81
CA GLN A 836 -41.99 -6.71 15.51
C GLN A 836 -41.21 -7.16 14.27
N ASP A 837 -41.02 -6.29 13.28
CA ASP A 837 -40.27 -6.62 12.06
C ASP A 837 -38.74 -6.56 12.29
N VAL A 838 -38.26 -5.72 13.21
CA VAL A 838 -36.87 -5.76 13.74
C VAL A 838 -36.65 -6.98 14.65
N ASP A 839 -37.63 -7.33 15.47
CA ASP A 839 -37.61 -8.50 16.36
C ASP A 839 -37.49 -9.82 15.57
N LYS A 840 -38.25 -9.99 14.47
CA LYS A 840 -38.11 -11.14 13.56
C LYS A 840 -36.77 -11.17 12.81
N ASN A 841 -36.06 -10.05 12.69
CA ASN A 841 -34.78 -10.02 11.97
C ASN A 841 -33.63 -10.47 12.88
N ASP A 842 -33.23 -11.73 12.76
CA ASP A 842 -32.05 -12.31 13.41
C ASP A 842 -30.73 -11.53 13.19
N LEU A 843 -30.64 -10.76 12.11
CA LEU A 843 -29.48 -9.96 11.74
C LEU A 843 -29.66 -8.47 12.06
N ALA A 844 -30.61 -8.13 12.94
CA ALA A 844 -30.82 -6.77 13.41
C ALA A 844 -29.58 -6.23 14.12
N THR A 845 -29.21 -4.97 13.84
CA THR A 845 -28.13 -4.27 14.54
C THR A 845 -28.63 -3.68 15.86
N GLU A 846 -27.72 -3.42 16.80
CA GLU A 846 -28.04 -2.73 18.07
C GLU A 846 -28.68 -1.34 17.80
N GLU A 847 -28.28 -0.68 16.72
CA GLU A 847 -28.88 0.58 16.26
C GLU A 847 -30.33 0.40 15.80
N GLN A 848 -30.66 -0.66 15.05
CA GLN A 848 -32.03 -0.96 14.62
C GLN A 848 -32.93 -1.32 15.82
N VAL A 849 -32.44 -2.11 16.76
CA VAL A 849 -33.17 -2.46 17.99
C VAL A 849 -33.39 -1.22 18.86
N SER A 850 -32.35 -0.41 19.08
CA SER A 850 -32.42 0.85 19.83
C SER A 850 -33.38 1.85 19.18
N THR A 851 -33.36 1.96 17.85
CA THR A 851 -34.27 2.83 17.08
C THR A 851 -35.72 2.36 17.21
N ALA A 852 -35.98 1.05 17.09
CA ALA A 852 -37.31 0.48 17.28
C ALA A 852 -37.86 0.75 18.69
N LEU A 853 -37.06 0.46 19.72
CA LEU A 853 -37.40 0.72 21.13
C LEU A 853 -37.65 2.20 21.40
N THR A 854 -36.82 3.09 20.83
CA THR A 854 -36.97 4.54 20.93
C THR A 854 -38.28 5.01 20.28
N ASN A 855 -38.60 4.50 19.09
CA ASN A 855 -39.84 4.85 18.38
C ASN A 855 -41.09 4.38 19.13
N ILE A 856 -41.08 3.15 19.68
CA ILE A 856 -42.17 2.64 20.53
C ILE A 856 -42.33 3.50 21.79
N THR A 857 -41.22 3.86 22.44
CA THR A 857 -41.22 4.69 23.65
C THR A 857 -41.74 6.10 23.37
N ASN A 858 -41.29 6.73 22.29
CA ASN A 858 -41.73 8.07 21.89
C ASN A 858 -43.21 8.09 21.50
N ALA A 859 -43.67 7.12 20.71
CA ALA A 859 -45.09 7.01 20.33
C ALA A 859 -45.98 6.74 21.56
N ARG A 860 -45.54 5.86 22.49
CA ARG A 860 -46.22 5.60 23.77
C ARG A 860 -46.33 6.86 24.62
N ASN A 861 -45.25 7.64 24.74
CA ASN A 861 -45.22 8.88 25.52
C ASN A 861 -46.02 10.03 24.87
N ALA A 862 -46.21 10.00 23.56
CA ALA A 862 -47.02 10.97 22.83
C ALA A 862 -48.54 10.74 22.97
N LEU A 863 -48.99 9.58 23.46
CA LEU A 863 -50.41 9.27 23.67
C LEU A 863 -51.07 10.26 24.63
N ASN A 864 -52.10 10.96 24.14
CA ASN A 864 -52.77 12.06 24.84
C ASN A 864 -54.18 11.73 25.36
N GLY A 865 -54.55 10.44 25.41
CA GLY A 865 -55.76 10.02 26.10
C GLY A 865 -55.66 10.21 27.61
N MET A 866 -56.82 10.35 28.26
CA MET A 866 -56.99 10.51 29.70
C MET A 866 -58.23 9.72 30.16
N ALA A 867 -58.29 9.34 31.43
CA ALA A 867 -59.42 8.61 31.99
C ALA A 867 -60.74 9.40 31.88
N ASN A 868 -61.83 8.69 31.64
CA ASN A 868 -63.16 9.28 31.50
C ASN A 868 -63.76 9.73 32.85
N PRO A 869 -64.53 10.84 32.89
CA PRO A 869 -65.32 11.20 34.07
C PRO A 869 -66.28 10.08 34.48
N THR A 870 -66.25 9.71 35.76
CA THR A 870 -67.01 8.61 36.36
C THR A 870 -67.94 9.10 37.47
N ASP A 871 -68.93 8.28 37.83
CA ASP A 871 -69.96 8.60 38.83
C ASP A 871 -70.76 9.89 38.53
N ASN A 872 -70.87 10.22 37.24
CA ASN A 872 -71.50 11.43 36.71
C ASN A 872 -73.00 11.47 37.05
N LYS A 873 -73.38 12.22 38.10
CA LYS A 873 -74.73 12.26 38.68
C LYS A 873 -75.33 13.66 38.57
N LEU A 874 -76.57 13.74 38.11
CA LEU A 874 -77.37 14.95 38.13
C LEU A 874 -78.18 15.02 39.42
N ASN A 875 -78.05 16.12 40.17
CA ASN A 875 -78.83 16.42 41.37
C ASN A 875 -79.60 17.74 41.18
N THR A 876 -80.93 17.66 41.04
CA THR A 876 -81.81 18.81 40.85
C THR A 876 -82.41 19.28 42.18
N THR A 877 -82.03 20.47 42.62
CA THR A 877 -82.69 21.15 43.75
C THR A 877 -83.75 22.13 43.22
N THR A 878 -84.82 22.31 43.99
CA THR A 878 -85.92 23.24 43.67
C THR A 878 -86.08 24.24 44.80
N ASP A 879 -85.95 25.54 44.51
CA ASP A 879 -86.24 26.61 45.47
C ASP A 879 -87.75 26.63 45.77
N SER A 880 -88.11 26.38 47.02
CA SER A 880 -89.50 26.32 47.48
C SER A 880 -90.20 27.68 47.58
N THR A 881 -89.49 28.79 47.36
CA THR A 881 -90.02 30.16 47.40
C THR A 881 -90.13 30.80 46.02
N THR A 882 -89.27 30.44 45.06
CA THR A 882 -89.29 30.97 43.69
C THR A 882 -89.70 29.96 42.62
N GLY A 883 -89.75 28.66 42.95
CA GLY A 883 -89.96 27.57 41.99
C GLY A 883 -88.76 27.30 41.07
N THR A 884 -87.67 28.05 41.22
CA THR A 884 -86.48 27.93 40.35
C THR A 884 -85.78 26.59 40.60
N LYS A 885 -85.54 25.83 39.53
CA LYS A 885 -84.76 24.59 39.58
C LYS A 885 -83.29 24.85 39.24
N THR A 886 -82.39 24.29 40.03
CA THR A 886 -80.94 24.31 39.79
C THR A 886 -80.43 22.88 39.79
N THR A 887 -79.78 22.45 38.72
CA THR A 887 -79.21 21.11 38.64
C THR A 887 -77.71 21.17 38.71
N THR A 888 -77.14 20.35 39.58
CA THR A 888 -75.69 20.19 39.73
C THR A 888 -75.28 18.83 39.19
N LEU A 889 -74.35 18.82 38.24
CA LEU A 889 -73.68 17.62 37.77
C LEU A 889 -72.43 17.39 38.64
N THR A 890 -72.43 16.36 39.46
CA THR A 890 -71.26 15.93 40.25
C THR A 890 -70.66 14.65 39.68
N GLY A 891 -69.41 14.35 40.03
CA GLY A 891 -68.74 13.10 39.65
C GLY A 891 -67.27 13.10 40.05
N LYS A 892 -66.49 12.20 39.46
CA LYS A 892 -65.04 12.10 39.61
C LYS A 892 -64.29 12.14 38.28
N ALA A 893 -63.15 12.82 38.25
CA ALA A 893 -62.20 12.86 37.14
C ALA A 893 -60.76 12.93 37.71
N GLU A 894 -59.74 13.03 36.85
CA GLU A 894 -58.35 13.21 37.31
C GLU A 894 -58.21 14.53 38.08
N ALA A 895 -57.53 14.52 39.23
CA ALA A 895 -57.35 15.71 40.08
C ALA A 895 -56.68 16.87 39.31
N GLY A 896 -57.25 18.07 39.44
CA GLY A 896 -56.86 19.27 38.71
C GLY A 896 -57.30 19.32 37.23
N SER A 897 -57.95 18.28 36.69
CA SER A 897 -58.45 18.31 35.31
C SER A 897 -59.67 19.23 35.16
N THR A 898 -59.80 19.86 33.99
CA THR A 898 -60.97 20.66 33.65
C THR A 898 -62.04 19.76 33.06
N VAL A 899 -63.12 19.54 33.81
CA VAL A 899 -64.29 18.78 33.39
C VAL A 899 -65.27 19.70 32.67
N THR A 900 -65.78 19.24 31.53
CA THR A 900 -66.65 19.98 30.62
C THR A 900 -67.93 19.19 30.37
N ALA A 901 -69.08 19.80 30.68
CA ALA A 901 -70.40 19.31 30.30
C ALA A 901 -70.85 20.01 29.01
N LYS A 902 -71.34 19.25 28.04
CA LYS A 902 -71.84 19.75 26.73
C LYS A 902 -73.06 18.97 26.25
N LYS A 903 -73.87 19.56 25.37
CA LYS A 903 -74.98 18.90 24.69
C LYS A 903 -74.47 17.97 23.57
N SER A 904 -75.34 17.11 23.05
CA SER A 904 -75.05 16.23 21.91
C SER A 904 -74.51 16.96 20.65
N ASP A 905 -74.87 18.22 20.45
CA ASP A 905 -74.40 19.08 19.34
C ASP A 905 -73.00 19.69 19.57
N GLY A 906 -72.39 19.48 20.73
CA GLY A 906 -71.09 20.03 21.12
C GLY A 906 -71.15 21.32 21.94
N THR A 907 -72.32 21.95 22.10
CA THR A 907 -72.49 23.19 22.87
C THR A 907 -72.14 22.97 24.34
N VAL A 908 -71.10 23.64 24.84
CA VAL A 908 -70.71 23.61 26.26
C VAL A 908 -71.77 24.29 27.12
N ILE A 909 -72.21 23.60 28.17
CA ILE A 909 -73.25 24.05 29.13
C ILE A 909 -72.75 24.23 30.56
N GLY A 910 -71.50 23.84 30.83
CA GLY A 910 -70.82 24.13 32.09
C GLY A 910 -69.42 23.52 32.17
N THR A 911 -68.57 24.11 32.99
CA THR A 911 -67.20 23.62 33.26
C THR A 911 -66.88 23.75 34.75
N ALA A 912 -65.99 22.88 35.25
CA ALA A 912 -65.39 22.97 36.58
C ALA A 912 -64.00 22.32 36.56
N GLN A 913 -63.15 22.62 37.54
CA GLN A 913 -62.01 21.75 37.83
C GLN A 913 -62.47 20.61 38.77
N ALA A 914 -61.85 19.44 38.60
CA ALA A 914 -61.83 18.43 39.64
C ALA A 914 -60.83 18.83 40.73
N GLY A 915 -61.24 18.75 42.00
CA GLY A 915 -60.37 19.04 43.15
C GLY A 915 -59.28 17.99 43.38
N ASP A 916 -58.48 18.17 44.42
CA ASP A 916 -57.36 17.29 44.76
C ASP A 916 -57.80 15.84 45.09
N ASP A 917 -59.06 15.64 45.50
CA ASP A 917 -59.67 14.32 45.73
C ASP A 917 -60.33 13.72 44.46
N GLY A 918 -60.17 14.40 43.32
CA GLY A 918 -60.75 14.07 42.03
C GLY A 918 -62.25 14.36 41.90
N THR A 919 -62.94 14.91 42.91
CA THR A 919 -64.37 15.27 42.76
C THR A 919 -64.56 16.56 41.98
N TYR A 920 -65.61 16.62 41.17
CA TYR A 920 -66.01 17.83 40.46
C TYR A 920 -67.49 18.13 40.69
N SER A 921 -67.88 19.40 40.51
CA SER A 921 -69.25 19.89 40.66
C SER A 921 -69.52 21.03 39.67
N ILE A 922 -70.39 20.80 38.68
CA ILE A 922 -70.78 21.77 37.65
C ILE A 922 -72.24 22.15 37.87
N VAL A 923 -72.52 23.43 38.11
CA VAL A 923 -73.90 23.94 38.13
C VAL A 923 -74.35 24.19 36.69
N ILE A 924 -75.46 23.57 36.28
CA ILE A 924 -76.01 23.64 34.92
C ILE A 924 -77.43 24.25 34.98
N PRO A 925 -77.77 25.26 34.16
CA PRO A 925 -79.12 25.82 34.11
C PRO A 925 -80.15 24.78 33.65
N GLN A 926 -81.29 24.66 34.35
CA GLN A 926 -82.30 23.62 34.06
C GLN A 926 -82.78 23.61 32.59
N LYS A 927 -82.90 24.80 31.98
CA LYS A 927 -83.31 24.99 30.57
C LYS A 927 -82.39 24.28 29.56
N ASP A 928 -81.16 23.97 29.95
CA ASP A 928 -80.12 23.39 29.09
C ASP A 928 -79.95 21.87 29.28
N ILE A 929 -80.84 21.25 30.08
CA ILE A 929 -80.84 19.82 30.44
C ILE A 929 -82.10 19.11 29.94
N ASN A 930 -83.25 19.81 29.95
CA ASN A 930 -84.56 19.23 29.67
C ASN A 930 -84.63 18.60 28.26
N GLY A 931 -84.54 17.27 28.18
CA GLY A 931 -84.70 16.49 26.95
C GLY A 931 -83.45 16.35 26.09
N THR A 932 -82.25 16.64 26.62
CA THR A 932 -80.99 16.56 25.88
C THR A 932 -79.94 15.74 26.62
N ASN A 933 -79.51 14.62 26.03
CA ASN A 933 -78.37 13.84 26.55
C ASN A 933 -77.15 14.77 26.75
N ILE A 934 -76.57 14.71 27.94
CA ILE A 934 -75.36 15.46 28.28
C ILE A 934 -74.15 14.56 27.99
N LYS A 935 -73.08 15.15 27.47
CA LYS A 935 -71.77 14.53 27.34
C LYS A 935 -70.81 15.21 28.30
N VAL A 936 -70.03 14.42 29.02
CA VAL A 936 -69.04 14.89 29.99
C VAL A 936 -67.67 14.37 29.56
N SER A 937 -66.72 15.28 29.41
CA SER A 937 -65.31 14.95 29.13
C SER A 937 -64.40 15.76 30.06
N ALA A 938 -63.17 15.30 30.27
CA ALA A 938 -62.15 16.03 31.02
C ALA A 938 -60.92 16.31 30.16
N ALA A 939 -60.17 17.37 30.47
CA ALA A 939 -58.90 17.69 29.84
C ALA A 939 -57.90 18.27 30.85
N LYS A 940 -56.61 17.95 30.67
CA LYS A 940 -55.50 18.38 31.53
C LYS A 940 -54.17 18.23 30.79
N ASP A 941 -53.27 19.21 30.89
CA ASP A 941 -51.89 19.15 30.37
C ASP A 941 -51.78 18.64 28.91
N GLY A 942 -52.73 19.06 28.06
CA GLY A 942 -52.83 18.64 26.64
C GLY A 942 -53.58 17.32 26.41
N LYS A 943 -53.76 16.50 27.45
CA LYS A 943 -54.52 15.24 27.41
C LYS A 943 -56.03 15.44 27.51
N LYS A 944 -56.80 14.49 26.98
CA LYS A 944 -58.27 14.55 26.88
C LYS A 944 -58.91 13.17 27.13
N SER A 945 -60.07 13.16 27.77
CA SER A 945 -60.93 11.98 27.83
C SER A 945 -61.87 11.91 26.62
N SER A 946 -62.51 10.76 26.39
CA SER A 946 -63.66 10.68 25.48
C SER A 946 -64.95 11.18 26.15
N ASP A 947 -66.00 11.37 25.34
CA ASP A 947 -67.31 11.87 25.78
C ASP A 947 -68.10 10.77 26.52
N THR A 948 -68.28 10.93 27.83
CA THR A 948 -69.15 10.05 28.62
C THR A 948 -70.58 10.59 28.63
N SER A 949 -71.53 9.81 28.11
CA SER A 949 -72.95 10.18 28.12
C SER A 949 -73.55 10.13 29.53
N VAL A 950 -74.42 11.09 29.84
CA VAL A 950 -75.26 11.15 31.05
C VAL A 950 -76.70 11.31 30.61
N GLU A 951 -77.55 10.38 31.03
CA GLU A 951 -78.99 10.41 30.72
C GLU A 951 -79.72 11.47 31.53
N THR A 952 -80.62 12.21 30.88
CA THR A 952 -81.44 13.26 31.50
C THR A 952 -82.88 12.81 31.61
N SER A 953 -83.43 12.75 32.82
CA SER A 953 -84.87 12.61 33.01
C SER A 953 -85.59 13.88 32.53
N VAL A 954 -86.65 13.72 31.73
CA VAL A 954 -87.50 14.84 31.32
C VAL A 954 -88.28 15.35 32.53
N ASP A 955 -88.27 16.67 32.76
CA ASP A 955 -89.06 17.29 33.82
C ASP A 955 -90.56 17.25 33.50
N LYS A 956 -91.24 16.21 33.99
CA LYS A 956 -92.69 16.03 33.85
C LYS A 956 -93.51 16.80 34.88
N THR A 957 -92.95 17.71 35.68
CA THR A 957 -93.68 18.35 36.81
C THR A 957 -94.93 19.10 36.34
N ALA A 958 -94.85 19.87 35.25
CA ALA A 958 -96.00 20.61 34.71
C ALA A 958 -97.10 19.64 34.23
N LEU A 959 -96.73 18.70 33.37
CA LEU A 959 -97.61 17.63 32.86
C LEU A 959 -98.29 16.84 33.99
N THR A 960 -97.53 16.51 35.03
CA THR A 960 -98.03 15.81 36.23
C THR A 960 -99.00 16.67 37.03
N ASN A 961 -98.80 17.98 37.09
CA ASN A 961 -99.74 18.91 37.74
C ASN A 961 -101.03 19.05 36.91
N ASP A 962 -100.95 19.12 35.59
CA ASP A 962 -102.13 19.20 34.71
C ASP A 962 -102.95 17.90 34.74
N VAL A 963 -102.28 16.74 34.70
CA VAL A 963 -102.90 15.41 34.86
C VAL A 963 -103.48 15.23 36.27
N ASN A 964 -102.82 15.66 37.34
CA ASN A 964 -103.40 15.63 38.69
C ASN A 964 -104.56 16.62 38.85
N GLY A 965 -104.50 17.75 38.12
CA GLY A 965 -105.55 18.76 38.04
C GLY A 965 -106.85 18.25 37.39
N GLN A 966 -106.84 17.09 36.73
CA GLN A 966 -108.01 16.52 36.03
C GLN A 966 -109.29 16.52 36.87
N SER A 967 -109.20 16.30 38.19
CA SER A 967 -110.38 16.25 39.06
C SER A 967 -111.06 17.61 39.20
N ALA A 968 -110.32 18.72 39.13
CA ALA A 968 -110.92 20.06 39.06
C ALA A 968 -111.66 20.25 37.72
N THR A 969 -111.02 19.88 36.60
CA THR A 969 -111.62 19.97 35.26
C THR A 969 -112.88 19.11 35.12
N HIS A 970 -112.86 17.86 35.58
CA HIS A 970 -114.03 16.95 35.55
C HIS A 970 -115.24 17.52 36.31
N ASN A 971 -114.99 18.34 37.34
CA ASN A 971 -116.04 19.01 38.12
C ASN A 971 -116.41 20.40 37.58
N ASP A 972 -115.72 20.90 36.54
CA ASP A 972 -116.03 22.20 35.93
C ASP A 972 -117.23 22.08 34.97
N PRO A 973 -118.15 23.06 34.95
CA PRO A 973 -119.29 23.08 34.03
C PRO A 973 -118.91 22.96 32.54
N SER A 974 -117.72 23.37 32.13
CA SER A 974 -117.24 23.24 30.74
C SER A 974 -116.96 21.79 30.33
N TYR A 975 -116.49 20.95 31.25
CA TYR A 975 -116.37 19.50 31.02
C TYR A 975 -117.74 18.82 31.14
N ILE A 976 -118.47 19.07 32.23
CA ILE A 976 -119.75 18.40 32.53
C ILE A 976 -120.76 18.58 31.38
N ASN A 977 -120.87 19.81 30.85
CA ASN A 977 -121.77 20.16 29.75
C ASN A 977 -121.11 20.06 28.36
N GLY A 978 -119.87 19.59 28.27
CA GLY A 978 -119.18 19.34 27.00
C GLY A 978 -119.84 18.21 26.20
N SER A 979 -119.54 18.12 24.89
CA SER A 979 -119.95 16.96 24.09
C SER A 979 -119.18 15.71 24.54
N GLU A 980 -119.76 14.53 24.30
CA GLU A 980 -119.17 13.28 24.78
C GLU A 980 -117.85 12.93 24.04
N GLU A 981 -117.66 13.47 22.84
CA GLU A 981 -116.42 13.46 22.09
C GLU A 981 -115.36 14.36 22.73
N ALA A 982 -115.75 15.55 23.20
CA ALA A 982 -114.85 16.50 23.86
C ALA A 982 -114.37 15.98 25.23
N LYS A 983 -115.27 15.38 26.03
CA LYS A 983 -114.89 14.70 27.28
C LYS A 983 -113.90 13.57 27.02
N LYS A 984 -114.23 12.65 26.12
CA LYS A 984 -113.33 11.55 25.74
C LYS A 984 -111.99 12.03 25.17
N ALA A 985 -111.96 13.16 24.47
CA ALA A 985 -110.70 13.75 24.01
C ALA A 985 -109.84 14.28 25.18
N TYR A 986 -110.47 14.91 26.18
CA TYR A 986 -109.78 15.34 27.41
C TYR A 986 -109.31 14.15 28.24
N ASP A 987 -110.19 13.20 28.54
CA ASP A 987 -109.88 11.99 29.33
C ASP A 987 -108.76 11.19 28.68
N LYS A 988 -108.78 11.06 27.34
CA LYS A 988 -107.73 10.39 26.58
C LYS A 988 -106.42 11.18 26.64
N ALA A 989 -106.43 12.50 26.50
CA ALA A 989 -105.21 13.31 26.63
C ALA A 989 -104.58 13.16 28.02
N VAL A 990 -105.40 13.22 29.08
CA VAL A 990 -104.98 13.00 30.47
C VAL A 990 -104.49 11.57 30.73
N SER A 991 -105.04 10.57 30.02
CA SER A 991 -104.63 9.17 30.11
C SER A 991 -103.42 8.79 29.22
N ASP A 992 -103.16 9.55 28.16
CA ASP A 992 -102.02 9.36 27.26
C ASP A 992 -100.71 9.88 27.91
N GLY A 993 -100.81 10.93 28.75
CA GLY A 993 -99.73 11.45 29.59
C GLY A 993 -99.34 12.88 29.28
#